data_AF-A0A651HME3-F1
#
_entry.id   AF-A0A651HME3-F1
#
_cell.length_a   1.000
_cell.length_b   1.000
_cell.length_c   1.000
_cell.angle_alpha   90.00
_cell.angle_beta   90.00
_cell.angle_gamma   90.00
#
_symmetry.space_group_name_H-M   'P 1'
#
loop_
_entity.id
_entity.type
_entity.pdbx_description
1 polymer ?
#
loop_
_entity_poly.entity_id
_entity_poly.type
_entity_poly.pdbx_seq_one_letter_code
_entity_poly.pdbx_strand_id
1 'polypeptide(L)'
;MATRPSPLRRRPSPPIRAWLTLILSLLSACSGPSEVLDPGAGDPDAPPRPQSIEITAPATSFASLGETIALSAVVRDQRGAVMEGQSVTWRSLAPAVVTVTSSGIAEAQSNGTATVEARAGDVSGSLELTVEQVMVLLEVNPPHMPLAHPGLEATFLASARDAQGNPAPPPPLTWRVVDEEIARINDAGRVTALRPGQTVIVAEGGGLRAAALLSVGSVSAHPASTTDVPVGGNAWVHHGSGAEVVSIGGVLNWRVAGSTVRTWVRVEQPGALFVSARVEDPDGPSGITVKVAGTDPQELAQGAGADEHRFGGSWWIEEAGYVPIDLVGTTRVGSTFGVPSQIRISGTATDAGTAFVRDNEGSMFHWGRRGPSTHLWWHLPEAVDVEWLYSEVEVPEGNDVPGSFFMANGFGEGYFGIQTLGGGGGLVLFSIWSPYQTDDPSSIPESHRVELLRRGPEVTVGTFGNEGSGGQSRLSFDWRAGERYGFLTRIHPNGDGTTDYTSWLHGPETGGWRLIASFRRPFTDTHARGVYSFLENFLPSTGNRTREARYDAQFVAGVDGRWHEVERLTFTTDDTGIRRYRTDYLGGTLDGVPFLRIGGFFSTEGEPGTVLTRRSLTSTPSVDLADLAELP
;
A
#
# COMPACT_ATOMS: atom_id res chain seq x y z
N MET A 1 20.25 39.29 20.06
CA MET A 1 18.95 39.85 20.51
C MET A 1 18.03 38.66 20.77
N ALA A 2 17.55 38.34 21.98
CA ALA A 2 17.02 39.17 23.09
C ALA A 2 15.73 39.93 22.67
N THR A 3 14.58 39.87 23.36
CA THR A 3 14.28 39.21 24.66
C THR A 3 12.78 38.92 24.89
N ARG A 4 12.52 38.09 25.92
CA ARG A 4 11.25 37.63 26.52
C ARG A 4 10.49 38.75 27.30
N PRO A 5 9.25 38.57 27.83
CA PRO A 5 9.05 37.83 29.09
C PRO A 5 7.70 37.09 29.31
N SER A 6 7.59 36.42 30.47
CA SER A 6 6.41 35.69 30.99
C SER A 6 6.35 35.84 32.53
N PRO A 7 5.22 35.56 33.20
CA PRO A 7 5.22 35.13 34.61
C PRO A 7 4.33 33.88 34.90
N LEU A 8 4.89 32.80 35.47
CA LEU A 8 4.74 32.34 36.90
C LEU A 8 3.57 31.34 37.15
N ARG A 9 3.59 30.41 38.13
CA ARG A 9 4.59 29.41 38.62
C ARG A 9 3.99 28.61 39.80
N ARG A 10 4.22 27.29 39.88
CA ARG A 10 4.33 26.40 41.09
C ARG A 10 4.23 24.93 40.62
N ARG A 11 4.98 23.93 41.12
CA ARG A 11 6.25 23.84 41.87
C ARG A 11 6.75 22.36 41.77
N PRO A 12 8.01 22.07 41.46
CA PRO A 12 8.60 20.73 41.63
C PRO A 12 9.65 20.69 42.76
N SER A 13 10.09 19.50 43.17
CA SER A 13 11.25 19.29 44.06
C SER A 13 11.82 17.87 43.93
N PRO A 14 13.12 17.77 43.58
CA PRO A 14 14.13 17.06 44.39
C PRO A 14 15.46 17.87 44.39
N PRO A 15 16.67 17.32 44.69
CA PRO A 15 17.13 16.35 45.71
C PRO A 15 18.29 16.95 46.58
N ILE A 16 19.12 16.07 47.20
CA ILE A 16 20.59 16.20 47.51
C ILE A 16 20.99 16.14 49.01
N ARG A 17 22.17 15.53 49.23
CA ARG A 17 22.87 15.17 50.48
C ARG A 17 23.52 16.39 51.20
N ALA A 18 24.06 16.10 52.40
CA ALA A 18 25.35 16.56 52.94
C ALA A 18 25.43 17.67 54.03
N TRP A 19 25.74 17.21 55.25
CA TRP A 19 26.80 17.70 56.18
C TRP A 19 26.66 18.97 57.08
N LEU A 20 27.23 18.80 58.29
CA LEU A 20 27.81 19.77 59.26
C LEU A 20 26.92 20.73 60.10
N THR A 21 26.80 20.43 61.42
CA THR A 21 27.06 21.32 62.62
C THR A 21 26.31 22.68 62.79
N LEU A 22 26.16 23.34 63.95
CA LEU A 22 26.66 23.22 65.35
C LEU A 22 25.75 24.05 66.31
N ILE A 23 25.59 23.61 67.58
CA ILE A 23 25.66 24.41 68.84
C ILE A 23 24.68 25.56 69.26
N LEU A 24 24.33 25.52 70.57
CA LEU A 24 23.84 26.57 71.50
C LEU A 24 22.51 27.33 71.20
N SER A 25 21.72 27.84 72.18
CA SER A 25 21.50 27.57 73.63
C SER A 25 20.46 28.56 74.22
N LEU A 26 20.17 28.45 75.53
CA LEU A 26 19.39 29.30 76.47
C LEU A 26 18.00 28.70 76.83
N LEU A 27 17.78 28.20 78.07
CA LEU A 27 17.58 28.90 79.37
C LEU A 27 16.19 29.57 79.45
N SER A 28 15.31 29.42 80.46
CA SER A 28 15.31 28.73 81.79
C SER A 28 13.84 28.32 82.14
N ALA A 29 13.37 27.89 83.32
CA ALA A 29 13.91 27.72 84.70
C ALA A 29 13.03 26.75 85.55
N CYS A 30 13.53 26.36 86.74
CA CYS A 30 12.77 25.95 87.96
C CYS A 30 11.89 24.68 87.96
N SER A 31 11.76 23.91 89.04
CA SER A 31 12.54 23.81 90.30
C SER A 31 12.02 22.64 91.17
N GLY A 32 12.90 21.88 91.83
CA GLY A 32 12.50 20.90 92.87
C GLY A 32 13.45 19.70 92.95
N PRO A 33 14.14 19.42 94.08
CA PRO A 33 15.21 18.44 94.14
C PRO A 33 14.74 17.05 94.62
N SER A 34 15.22 16.01 93.95
CA SER A 34 15.41 14.67 94.51
C SER A 34 16.69 14.09 93.92
N GLU A 35 17.57 13.57 94.76
CA GLU A 35 18.68 12.73 94.29
C GLU A 35 18.11 11.47 93.65
N VAL A 36 18.36 11.28 92.35
CA VAL A 36 18.13 10.00 91.68
C VAL A 36 19.42 9.61 91.00
N LEU A 37 19.94 8.46 91.40
CA LEU A 37 21.19 7.86 90.95
C LEU A 37 21.14 7.61 89.44
N ASP A 38 22.27 7.83 88.77
CA ASP A 38 22.52 7.43 87.38
C ASP A 38 22.61 5.89 87.28
N PRO A 39 21.72 5.21 86.52
CA PRO A 39 21.80 3.78 86.26
C PRO A 39 22.44 3.50 84.88
N GLY A 40 23.48 4.24 84.52
CA GLY A 40 24.24 4.09 83.26
C GLY A 40 25.34 3.02 83.24
N ALA A 41 25.56 2.30 84.34
CA ALA A 41 26.55 1.22 84.44
C ALA A 41 25.88 -0.09 84.89
N GLY A 42 25.95 -1.12 84.05
CA GLY A 42 25.45 -2.45 84.39
C GLY A 42 26.30 -3.13 85.48
N ASP A 43 25.65 -3.94 86.31
CA ASP A 43 26.28 -4.76 87.34
C ASP A 43 27.41 -5.65 86.74
N PRO A 44 28.66 -5.52 87.22
CA PRO A 44 29.80 -6.29 86.69
C PRO A 44 29.72 -7.79 87.00
N ASP A 45 28.95 -8.22 88.01
CA ASP A 45 28.77 -9.63 88.38
C ASP A 45 27.53 -10.28 87.72
N ALA A 46 26.77 -9.54 86.92
CA ALA A 46 25.64 -10.10 86.18
C ALA A 46 26.11 -11.21 85.20
N PRO A 47 25.44 -12.39 85.16
CA PRO A 47 25.85 -13.50 84.31
C PRO A 47 25.85 -13.11 82.82
N PRO A 48 26.75 -13.69 82.00
CA PRO A 48 26.81 -13.39 80.57
C PRO A 48 25.51 -13.83 79.90
N ARG A 49 24.82 -12.86 79.28
CA ARG A 49 23.59 -13.07 78.51
C ARG A 49 23.78 -12.52 77.10
N PRO A 50 23.11 -13.08 76.07
CA PRO A 50 23.10 -12.49 74.74
C PRO A 50 22.68 -11.02 74.78
N GLN A 51 23.52 -10.13 74.24
CA GLN A 51 23.21 -8.70 74.06
C GLN A 51 23.13 -8.33 72.57
N SER A 52 23.92 -8.96 71.71
CA SER A 52 23.83 -8.79 70.26
C SER A 52 24.08 -10.09 69.52
N ILE A 53 23.54 -10.17 68.30
CA ILE A 53 23.77 -11.25 67.36
C ILE A 53 24.01 -10.63 65.98
N GLU A 54 25.15 -10.97 65.38
CA GLU A 54 25.59 -10.48 64.08
C GLU A 54 25.51 -11.63 63.06
N ILE A 55 24.83 -11.42 61.93
CA ILE A 55 24.74 -12.41 60.85
C ILE A 55 25.79 -12.07 59.79
N THR A 56 26.60 -13.04 59.41
CA THR A 56 27.57 -12.94 58.32
C THR A 56 27.29 -13.99 57.25
N ALA A 57 27.56 -13.64 56.00
CA ALA A 57 27.36 -14.49 54.82
C ALA A 57 28.48 -14.26 53.80
N PRO A 58 28.85 -15.27 52.99
CA PRO A 58 29.85 -15.12 51.94
C PRO A 58 29.34 -14.30 50.74
N ALA A 59 28.02 -14.20 50.57
CA ALA A 59 27.34 -13.37 49.59
C ALA A 59 25.96 -12.95 50.12
N THR A 60 25.38 -11.89 49.56
CA THR A 60 24.03 -11.39 49.91
C THR A 60 23.05 -11.46 48.73
N SER A 61 23.44 -12.13 47.64
CA SER A 61 22.66 -12.25 46.41
C SER A 61 22.79 -13.65 45.81
N PHE A 62 21.68 -14.19 45.30
CA PHE A 62 21.61 -15.43 44.53
C PHE A 62 21.40 -15.11 43.05
N ALA A 63 22.15 -15.78 42.18
CA ALA A 63 22.09 -15.67 40.72
C ALA A 63 21.23 -16.77 40.07
N SER A 64 20.75 -17.76 40.82
CA SER A 64 19.87 -18.84 40.33
C SER A 64 18.88 -19.30 41.39
N LEU A 65 17.79 -19.97 40.99
CA LEU A 65 16.89 -20.64 41.92
C LEU A 65 17.50 -21.98 42.39
N GLY A 66 17.27 -22.34 43.66
CA GLY A 66 17.91 -23.49 44.31
C GLY A 66 19.38 -23.27 44.68
N GLU A 67 19.97 -22.11 44.37
CA GLU A 67 21.29 -21.72 44.88
C GLU A 67 21.23 -21.57 46.42
N THR A 68 22.30 -21.98 47.11
CA THR A 68 22.37 -21.97 48.58
C THR A 68 23.53 -21.14 49.11
N ILE A 69 23.27 -20.40 50.20
CA ILE A 69 24.26 -19.59 50.92
C ILE A 69 24.25 -20.03 52.39
N ALA A 70 25.42 -20.41 52.91
CA ALA A 70 25.59 -20.71 54.32
C ALA A 70 25.71 -19.41 55.12
N LEU A 71 24.80 -19.19 56.06
CA LEU A 71 24.81 -18.08 57.00
C LEU A 71 25.48 -18.51 58.31
N SER A 72 26.27 -17.63 58.91
CA SER A 72 26.80 -17.79 60.26
C SER A 72 26.29 -16.66 61.16
N ALA A 73 26.11 -16.95 62.44
CA ALA A 73 25.70 -15.96 63.43
C ALA A 73 26.67 -15.94 64.61
N VAL A 74 27.13 -14.75 64.99
CA VAL A 74 28.02 -14.53 66.14
C VAL A 74 27.22 -13.85 67.25
N VAL A 75 26.98 -14.56 68.34
CA VAL A 75 26.34 -14.01 69.55
C VAL A 75 27.40 -13.40 70.46
N ARG A 76 27.14 -12.20 70.99
CA ARG A 76 28.01 -11.53 71.96
C ARG A 76 27.26 -11.19 73.24
N ASP A 77 27.98 -11.25 74.37
CA ASP A 77 27.45 -10.91 75.68
C ASP A 77 27.38 -9.39 75.92
N GLN A 78 26.89 -8.97 77.10
CA GLN A 78 26.80 -7.55 77.48
C GLN A 78 28.15 -6.81 77.62
N ARG A 79 29.27 -7.48 77.34
CA ARG A 79 30.66 -6.99 77.44
C ARG A 79 31.36 -7.08 76.07
N GLY A 80 30.65 -7.53 75.02
CA GLY A 80 31.16 -7.72 73.66
C GLY A 80 31.92 -9.05 73.43
N ALA A 81 32.03 -9.91 74.45
CA ALA A 81 32.70 -11.21 74.35
C ALA A 81 31.83 -12.19 73.56
N VAL A 82 32.46 -13.03 72.72
CA VAL A 82 31.74 -14.04 71.92
C VAL A 82 31.20 -15.13 72.83
N MET A 83 29.92 -15.43 72.71
CA MET A 83 29.26 -16.53 73.42
C MET A 83 29.24 -17.77 72.54
N GLU A 84 30.17 -18.69 72.77
CA GLU A 84 30.19 -19.98 72.07
C GLU A 84 29.03 -20.89 72.52
N GLY A 85 28.63 -21.83 71.65
CA GLY A 85 27.61 -22.85 71.96
C GLY A 85 26.17 -22.35 72.13
N GLN A 86 25.88 -21.08 71.80
CA GLN A 86 24.51 -20.55 71.88
C GLN A 86 23.59 -21.17 70.82
N SER A 87 22.39 -21.58 71.23
CA SER A 87 21.35 -22.06 70.32
C SER A 87 20.76 -20.89 69.51
N VAL A 88 21.14 -20.79 68.24
CA VAL A 88 20.56 -19.82 67.30
C VAL A 88 19.36 -20.44 66.59
N THR A 89 18.25 -19.70 66.53
CA THR A 89 17.07 -20.05 65.74
C THR A 89 16.98 -19.14 64.51
N TRP A 90 16.77 -19.74 63.34
CA TRP A 90 16.71 -19.05 62.05
C TRP A 90 15.28 -18.97 61.52
N ARG A 91 14.93 -17.86 60.88
CA ARG A 91 13.62 -17.66 60.25
C ARG A 91 13.72 -16.70 59.05
N SER A 92 13.20 -17.10 57.90
CA SER A 92 12.93 -16.14 56.81
C SER A 92 11.61 -15.41 57.05
N LEU A 93 11.59 -14.10 56.81
CA LEU A 93 10.37 -13.29 56.78
C LEU A 93 9.62 -13.41 55.44
N ALA A 94 10.31 -13.86 54.38
CA ALA A 94 9.75 -14.08 53.05
C ALA A 94 10.14 -15.47 52.50
N PRO A 95 9.61 -16.57 53.09
CA PRO A 95 9.98 -17.95 52.72
C PRO A 95 9.62 -18.35 51.28
N ALA A 96 8.77 -17.58 50.59
CA ALA A 96 8.49 -17.75 49.16
C ALA A 96 9.60 -17.20 48.24
N VAL A 97 10.51 -16.37 48.78
CA VAL A 97 11.64 -15.76 48.07
C VAL A 97 12.94 -16.45 48.46
N VAL A 98 13.19 -16.61 49.77
CA VAL A 98 14.33 -17.38 50.31
C VAL A 98 13.88 -18.19 51.53
N THR A 99 14.11 -19.51 51.53
CA THR A 99 13.96 -20.37 52.72
C THR A 99 15.25 -20.37 53.54
N VAL A 100 15.18 -20.77 54.82
CA VAL A 100 16.37 -20.99 55.65
C VAL A 100 16.20 -22.22 56.53
N THR A 101 17.21 -23.08 56.61
CA THR A 101 17.20 -24.28 57.48
C THR A 101 17.49 -23.92 58.94
N SER A 102 17.23 -24.86 59.86
CA SER A 102 17.66 -24.74 61.26
C SER A 102 19.18 -24.67 61.44
N SER A 103 19.97 -25.08 60.44
CA SER A 103 21.43 -24.97 60.40
C SER A 103 21.95 -23.69 59.75
N GLY A 104 21.07 -22.76 59.35
CA GLY A 104 21.47 -21.49 58.74
C GLY A 104 21.80 -21.56 57.25
N ILE A 105 21.39 -22.60 56.53
CA ILE A 105 21.52 -22.66 55.07
C ILE A 105 20.32 -21.94 54.45
N ALA A 106 20.56 -20.84 53.74
CA ALA A 106 19.54 -20.11 52.99
C ALA A 106 19.48 -20.60 51.54
N GLU A 107 18.29 -20.71 50.95
CA GLU A 107 18.07 -21.25 49.59
C GLU A 107 17.08 -20.38 48.79
N ALA A 108 17.45 -19.99 47.57
CA ALA A 108 16.64 -19.15 46.70
C ALA A 108 15.43 -19.89 46.10
N GLN A 109 14.23 -19.29 46.22
CA GLN A 109 12.95 -19.87 45.77
C GLN A 109 12.26 -19.06 44.66
N SER A 110 12.34 -17.73 44.71
CA SER A 110 11.85 -16.84 43.64
C SER A 110 12.56 -15.48 43.66
N ASN A 111 12.54 -14.75 42.54
CA ASN A 111 13.17 -13.43 42.44
C ASN A 111 12.52 -12.41 43.40
N GLY A 112 13.34 -11.60 44.06
CA GLY A 112 12.89 -10.61 45.03
C GLY A 112 13.87 -10.45 46.20
N THR A 113 13.45 -9.80 47.28
CA THR A 113 14.23 -9.64 48.51
C THR A 113 13.59 -10.37 49.68
N ALA A 114 14.43 -10.95 50.55
CA ALA A 114 14.02 -11.65 51.75
C ALA A 114 14.90 -11.26 52.94
N THR A 115 14.28 -10.88 54.05
CA THR A 115 14.99 -10.70 55.32
C THR A 115 15.03 -12.03 56.06
N VAL A 116 16.23 -12.49 56.42
CA VAL A 116 16.45 -13.63 57.31
C VAL A 116 16.79 -13.12 58.71
N GLU A 117 16.02 -13.54 59.71
CA GLU A 117 16.28 -13.31 61.12
C GLU A 117 17.05 -14.48 61.75
N ALA A 118 18.00 -14.16 62.62
CA ALA A 118 18.62 -15.07 63.56
C ALA A 118 18.32 -14.60 64.99
N ARG A 119 17.95 -15.50 65.90
CA ARG A 119 17.64 -15.18 67.31
C ARG A 119 18.35 -16.10 68.30
N ALA A 120 18.87 -15.52 69.38
CA ALA A 120 19.49 -16.24 70.49
C ALA A 120 18.99 -15.66 71.82
N GLY A 121 18.08 -16.37 72.49
CA GLY A 121 17.32 -15.77 73.60
C GLY A 121 16.45 -14.62 73.11
N ASP A 122 16.48 -13.49 73.82
CA ASP A 122 15.67 -12.30 73.50
C ASP A 122 16.29 -11.38 72.43
N VAL A 123 17.52 -11.64 71.96
CA VAL A 123 18.19 -10.81 70.96
C VAL A 123 18.04 -11.39 69.54
N SER A 124 17.83 -10.49 68.58
CA SER A 124 17.62 -10.81 67.17
C SER A 124 18.51 -9.95 66.27
N GLY A 125 19.00 -10.56 65.20
CA GLY A 125 19.72 -9.90 64.11
C GLY A 125 19.03 -10.23 62.78
N SER A 126 19.25 -9.41 61.77
CA SER A 126 18.64 -9.56 60.46
C SER A 126 19.64 -9.34 59.33
N LEU A 127 19.55 -10.14 58.28
CA LEU A 127 20.29 -9.99 57.03
C LEU A 127 19.28 -9.93 55.87
N GLU A 128 19.46 -8.99 54.95
CA GLU A 128 18.71 -8.98 53.69
C GLU A 128 19.46 -9.78 52.63
N LEU A 129 18.74 -10.65 51.93
CA LEU A 129 19.21 -11.44 50.80
C LEU A 129 18.36 -11.13 49.57
N THR A 130 18.98 -11.01 48.41
CA THR A 130 18.32 -10.75 47.13
C THR A 130 18.43 -11.96 46.20
N VAL A 131 17.35 -12.32 45.52
CA VAL A 131 17.38 -13.30 44.43
C VAL A 131 17.16 -12.54 43.13
N GLU A 132 18.16 -12.57 42.25
CA GLU A 132 18.15 -11.93 40.93
C GLU A 132 18.73 -12.93 39.92
N GLN A 133 17.86 -13.75 39.31
CA GLN A 133 18.26 -14.77 38.35
C GLN A 133 19.08 -14.18 37.19
N VAL A 134 20.32 -14.64 37.06
CA VAL A 134 21.18 -14.37 35.92
C VAL A 134 20.97 -15.47 34.89
N MET A 135 20.39 -15.11 33.75
CA MET A 135 20.25 -16.06 32.64
C MET A 135 21.64 -16.39 32.05
N VAL A 136 21.87 -17.66 31.71
CA VAL A 136 23.11 -18.12 31.06
C VAL A 136 22.86 -18.85 29.74
N LEU A 137 21.61 -19.26 29.49
CA LEU A 137 21.19 -19.91 28.27
C LEU A 137 19.92 -19.24 27.74
N LEU A 138 19.89 -19.02 26.43
CA LEU A 138 18.72 -18.61 25.65
C LEU A 138 18.43 -19.73 24.64
N GLU A 139 17.18 -20.10 24.47
CA GLU A 139 16.72 -21.15 23.55
C GLU A 139 15.61 -20.58 22.66
N VAL A 140 15.60 -20.90 21.36
CA VAL A 140 14.49 -20.60 20.44
C VAL A 140 13.73 -21.89 20.14
N ASN A 141 12.41 -21.85 20.31
CA ASN A 141 11.51 -22.98 20.18
C ASN A 141 10.41 -22.71 19.13
N PRO A 142 10.13 -23.65 18.21
CA PRO A 142 10.87 -24.90 18.00
C PRO A 142 12.27 -24.63 17.39
N PRO A 143 13.25 -25.53 17.58
CA PRO A 143 14.59 -25.37 17.00
C PRO A 143 14.62 -25.60 15.48
N HIS A 144 13.57 -26.22 14.93
CA HIS A 144 13.31 -26.36 13.49
C HIS A 144 11.83 -26.11 13.21
N MET A 145 11.52 -25.29 12.21
CA MET A 145 10.17 -25.04 11.72
C MET A 145 10.10 -25.37 10.21
N PRO A 146 9.44 -26.46 9.82
CA PRO A 146 9.10 -26.74 8.42
C PRO A 146 7.77 -26.07 8.04
N LEU A 147 7.79 -25.20 7.03
CA LEU A 147 6.61 -24.63 6.38
C LEU A 147 6.52 -25.20 4.96
N ALA A 148 5.34 -25.67 4.56
CA ALA A 148 5.17 -26.39 3.30
C ALA A 148 5.40 -25.52 2.03
N HIS A 149 5.13 -24.22 2.11
CA HIS A 149 5.24 -23.28 0.99
C HIS A 149 5.26 -21.82 1.49
N PRO A 150 5.63 -20.85 0.62
CA PRO A 150 5.41 -19.41 0.85
C PRO A 150 3.96 -19.08 1.25
N GLY A 151 3.77 -17.97 1.97
CA GLY A 151 2.46 -17.53 2.47
C GLY A 151 2.07 -18.15 3.81
N LEU A 152 2.76 -19.18 4.28
CA LEU A 152 2.53 -19.76 5.61
C LEU A 152 3.23 -18.94 6.69
N GLU A 153 2.61 -18.95 7.87
CA GLU A 153 3.03 -18.15 9.02
C GLU A 153 3.11 -19.02 10.27
N ALA A 154 4.07 -18.72 11.14
CA ALA A 154 4.32 -19.44 12.36
C ALA A 154 4.84 -18.50 13.45
N THR A 155 5.04 -19.00 14.67
CA THR A 155 5.65 -18.23 15.75
C THR A 155 6.80 -19.01 16.36
N PHE A 156 7.94 -18.35 16.51
CA PHE A 156 9.03 -18.79 17.36
C PHE A 156 8.90 -18.12 18.73
N LEU A 157 9.10 -18.90 19.78
CA LEU A 157 9.14 -18.43 21.16
C LEU A 157 10.58 -18.56 21.67
N ALA A 158 11.01 -17.65 22.54
CA ALA A 158 12.30 -17.76 23.19
C ALA A 158 12.12 -17.98 24.71
N SER A 159 12.96 -18.85 25.27
CA SER A 159 12.98 -19.18 26.69
C SER A 159 14.40 -19.05 27.23
N ALA A 160 14.55 -18.49 28.43
CA ALA A 160 15.84 -18.33 29.09
C ALA A 160 15.96 -19.25 30.31
N ARG A 161 17.19 -19.61 30.68
CA ARG A 161 17.50 -20.41 31.87
C ARG A 161 18.66 -19.84 32.67
N ASP A 162 18.60 -19.99 33.99
CA ASP A 162 19.70 -19.69 34.91
C ASP A 162 20.77 -20.79 34.93
N ALA A 163 21.84 -20.60 35.71
CA ALA A 163 22.98 -21.52 35.77
C ALA A 163 22.64 -22.90 36.37
N GLN A 164 21.49 -23.05 37.01
CA GLN A 164 20.97 -24.31 37.53
C GLN A 164 19.93 -24.95 36.59
N GLY A 165 19.65 -24.31 35.44
CA GLY A 165 18.75 -24.81 34.41
C GLY A 165 17.27 -24.46 34.63
N ASN A 166 16.97 -23.71 35.69
CA ASN A 166 15.60 -23.28 35.98
C ASN A 166 15.16 -22.22 34.94
N PRO A 167 13.86 -22.14 34.60
CA PRO A 167 13.34 -21.04 33.79
C PRO A 167 13.68 -19.68 34.42
N ALA A 168 14.24 -18.79 33.61
CA ALA A 168 14.49 -17.40 33.97
C ALA A 168 13.62 -16.48 33.09
N PRO A 169 13.20 -15.30 33.58
CA PRO A 169 12.50 -14.32 32.75
C PRO A 169 13.39 -13.90 31.56
N PRO A 170 12.94 -14.06 30.29
CA PRO A 170 13.71 -13.58 29.16
C PRO A 170 13.76 -12.03 29.17
N PRO A 171 14.86 -11.43 28.70
CA PRO A 171 14.98 -9.99 28.53
C PRO A 171 14.12 -9.52 27.34
N PRO A 172 13.99 -8.21 27.11
CA PRO A 172 13.58 -7.71 25.79
C PRO A 172 14.46 -8.34 24.70
N LEU A 173 13.82 -8.86 23.65
CA LEU A 173 14.47 -9.59 22.56
C LEU A 173 14.47 -8.78 21.29
N THR A 174 15.55 -8.91 20.52
CA THR A 174 15.59 -8.53 19.11
C THR A 174 15.55 -9.78 18.27
N TRP A 175 14.56 -9.87 17.38
CA TRP A 175 14.46 -10.95 16.39
C TRP A 175 15.06 -10.51 15.05
N ARG A 176 15.71 -11.42 14.34
CA ARG A 176 16.03 -11.26 12.92
C ARG A 176 16.03 -12.59 12.19
N VAL A 177 15.98 -12.53 10.87
CA VAL A 177 16.25 -13.66 9.98
C VAL A 177 17.58 -13.43 9.26
N VAL A 178 18.31 -14.49 8.92
CA VAL A 178 19.61 -14.37 8.24
C VAL A 178 19.46 -14.09 6.75
N ASP A 179 18.44 -14.69 6.12
CA ASP A 179 18.07 -14.46 4.72
C ASP A 179 16.61 -13.96 4.68
N GLU A 180 16.47 -12.67 4.38
CA GLU A 180 15.19 -11.95 4.28
C GLU A 180 14.46 -12.17 2.95
N GLU A 181 15.08 -12.84 1.96
CA GLU A 181 14.37 -13.28 0.76
C GLU A 181 13.55 -14.55 1.01
N ILE A 182 13.97 -15.38 1.97
CA ILE A 182 13.30 -16.65 2.30
C ILE A 182 12.14 -16.44 3.29
N ALA A 183 12.29 -15.55 4.26
CA ALA A 183 11.26 -15.26 5.26
C ALA A 183 11.37 -13.84 5.83
N ARG A 184 10.32 -13.36 6.52
CA ARG A 184 10.35 -12.19 7.40
C ARG A 184 9.91 -12.58 8.82
N ILE A 185 10.41 -11.89 9.83
CA ILE A 185 10.01 -12.07 11.23
C ILE A 185 9.76 -10.72 11.91
N ASN A 186 8.78 -10.64 12.81
CA ASN A 186 8.49 -9.44 13.59
C ASN A 186 8.98 -9.54 15.04
N ASP A 187 8.88 -8.44 15.80
CA ASP A 187 9.33 -8.35 17.20
C ASP A 187 8.63 -9.33 18.16
N ALA A 188 7.46 -9.87 17.77
CA ALA A 188 6.74 -10.89 18.52
C ALA A 188 7.18 -12.33 18.19
N GLY A 189 8.23 -12.51 17.38
CA GLY A 189 8.72 -13.82 16.93
C GLY A 189 7.86 -14.47 15.86
N ARG A 190 6.89 -13.76 15.28
CA ARG A 190 5.99 -14.28 14.24
C ARG A 190 6.69 -14.20 12.88
N VAL A 191 6.87 -15.35 12.25
CA VAL A 191 7.54 -15.52 10.95
C VAL A 191 6.52 -15.71 9.83
N THR A 192 6.82 -15.18 8.65
CA THR A 192 6.08 -15.36 7.40
C THR A 192 7.03 -15.85 6.32
N ALA A 193 6.70 -16.96 5.66
CA ALA A 193 7.51 -17.56 4.59
C ALA A 193 7.31 -16.83 3.26
N LEU A 194 8.39 -16.46 2.58
CA LEU A 194 8.36 -15.73 1.31
C LEU A 194 8.85 -16.59 0.12
N ARG A 195 9.97 -17.32 0.26
CA ARG A 195 10.52 -18.15 -0.82
C ARG A 195 10.87 -19.55 -0.33
N PRO A 196 10.76 -20.59 -1.18
CA PRO A 196 11.29 -21.92 -0.87
C PRO A 196 12.80 -21.85 -0.59
N GLY A 197 13.27 -22.58 0.42
CA GLY A 197 14.66 -22.54 0.87
C GLY A 197 14.84 -22.85 2.34
N GLN A 198 16.02 -22.57 2.88
CA GLN A 198 16.32 -22.67 4.30
C GLN A 198 17.00 -21.40 4.79
N THR A 199 16.58 -20.90 5.95
CA THR A 199 17.14 -19.70 6.58
C THR A 199 17.18 -19.89 8.09
N VAL A 200 17.88 -19.02 8.80
CA VAL A 200 18.05 -19.10 10.26
C VAL A 200 17.35 -17.92 10.91
N ILE A 201 16.48 -18.21 11.86
CA ILE A 201 15.91 -17.22 12.79
C ILE A 201 16.87 -17.07 13.96
N VAL A 202 17.13 -15.82 14.37
CA VAL A 202 17.99 -15.49 15.50
C VAL A 202 17.22 -14.61 16.48
N ALA A 203 17.27 -14.97 17.77
CA ALA A 203 16.85 -14.13 18.89
C ALA A 203 18.09 -13.69 19.68
N GLU A 204 18.19 -12.40 19.98
CA GLU A 204 19.28 -11.84 20.80
C GLU A 204 18.69 -11.03 21.97
N GLY A 205 19.29 -11.16 23.14
CA GLY A 205 18.86 -10.46 24.34
C GLY A 205 19.75 -10.78 25.54
N GLY A 206 19.94 -9.80 26.44
CA GLY A 206 20.76 -9.99 27.65
C GLY A 206 22.23 -10.34 27.40
N GLY A 207 22.76 -10.02 26.21
CA GLY A 207 24.11 -10.45 25.77
C GLY A 207 24.20 -11.88 25.25
N LEU A 208 23.10 -12.64 25.29
CA LEU A 208 22.99 -13.98 24.71
C LEU A 208 22.35 -13.95 23.32
N ARG A 209 22.57 -15.02 22.57
CA ARG A 209 21.96 -15.28 21.27
C ARG A 209 21.53 -16.73 21.17
N ALA A 210 20.41 -16.96 20.48
CA ALA A 210 19.86 -18.27 20.20
C ALA A 210 19.34 -18.30 18.76
N ALA A 211 19.30 -19.49 18.16
CA ALA A 211 18.95 -19.65 16.75
C ALA A 211 18.10 -20.89 16.50
N ALA A 212 17.25 -20.81 15.47
CA ALA A 212 16.43 -21.92 14.98
C ALA A 212 16.43 -21.97 13.45
N LEU A 213 16.33 -23.16 12.89
CA LEU A 213 16.25 -23.38 11.45
C LEU A 213 14.82 -23.20 10.96
N LEU A 214 14.60 -22.36 9.96
CA LEU A 214 13.39 -22.32 9.16
C LEU A 214 13.64 -23.08 7.84
N SER A 215 12.69 -23.90 7.43
CA SER A 215 12.69 -24.53 6.10
C SER A 215 11.37 -24.28 5.42
N VAL A 216 11.39 -23.71 4.21
CA VAL A 216 10.22 -23.43 3.39
C VAL A 216 10.27 -24.36 2.17
N GLY A 217 9.23 -25.18 2.00
CA GLY A 217 9.10 -26.08 0.87
C GLY A 217 8.61 -25.39 -0.40
N SER A 218 8.52 -26.20 -1.47
CA SER A 218 7.76 -25.88 -2.68
C SER A 218 6.59 -26.86 -2.79
N VAL A 219 5.44 -26.40 -3.28
CA VAL A 219 4.37 -27.30 -3.74
C VAL A 219 4.64 -27.77 -5.18
N SER A 220 4.16 -28.96 -5.52
CA SER A 220 4.19 -29.54 -6.87
C SER A 220 2.82 -29.50 -7.57
N ALA A 221 1.79 -29.01 -6.89
CA ALA A 221 0.41 -28.92 -7.39
C ALA A 221 -0.25 -27.62 -6.92
N HIS A 222 -1.27 -27.18 -7.65
CA HIS A 222 -2.01 -25.96 -7.32
C HIS A 222 -2.87 -26.16 -6.05
N PRO A 223 -2.87 -25.23 -5.09
CA PRO A 223 -3.74 -25.29 -3.91
C PRO A 223 -5.24 -25.31 -4.24
N ALA A 224 -6.07 -25.67 -3.25
CA ALA A 224 -7.52 -25.51 -3.34
C ALA A 224 -7.94 -24.02 -3.22
N SER A 225 -9.20 -23.71 -3.58
CA SER A 225 -9.75 -22.34 -3.63
C SER A 225 -9.08 -21.47 -4.71
N THR A 226 -9.36 -21.78 -5.97
CA THR A 226 -8.71 -21.19 -7.14
C THR A 226 -9.62 -20.25 -7.92
N THR A 227 -9.04 -19.24 -8.57
CA THR A 227 -9.71 -18.31 -9.47
C THR A 227 -9.11 -18.38 -10.87
N ASP A 228 -9.95 -18.45 -11.90
CA ASP A 228 -9.51 -18.45 -13.30
C ASP A 228 -9.56 -17.04 -13.88
N VAL A 229 -8.42 -16.56 -14.38
CA VAL A 229 -8.24 -15.29 -15.09
C VAL A 229 -8.25 -15.60 -16.59
N PRO A 230 -9.28 -15.18 -17.37
CA PRO A 230 -9.32 -15.47 -18.80
C PRO A 230 -8.24 -14.71 -19.57
N VAL A 231 -7.47 -15.43 -20.38
CA VAL A 231 -6.41 -14.85 -21.23
C VAL A 231 -7.03 -13.87 -22.25
N GLY A 232 -8.22 -14.17 -22.78
CA GLY A 232 -8.88 -13.36 -23.81
C GLY A 232 -9.21 -11.92 -23.39
N GLY A 233 -9.42 -11.67 -22.10
CA GLY A 233 -9.69 -10.34 -21.53
C GLY A 233 -8.50 -9.68 -20.83
N ASN A 234 -7.46 -10.44 -20.47
CA ASN A 234 -6.40 -9.98 -19.57
C ASN A 234 -4.98 -10.10 -20.13
N ALA A 235 -4.81 -10.53 -21.39
CA ALA A 235 -3.50 -10.79 -21.96
C ALA A 235 -3.14 -10.00 -23.23
N TRP A 236 -1.83 -9.79 -23.41
CA TRP A 236 -1.20 -9.20 -24.60
C TRP A 236 0.05 -9.98 -24.98
N VAL A 237 0.35 -10.01 -26.29
CA VAL A 237 1.65 -10.45 -26.78
C VAL A 237 2.66 -9.36 -26.40
N HIS A 238 3.57 -9.65 -25.47
CA HIS A 238 4.56 -8.68 -24.97
C HIS A 238 5.83 -8.71 -25.82
N HIS A 239 6.25 -9.91 -26.22
CA HIS A 239 7.30 -10.16 -27.20
C HIS A 239 6.81 -11.22 -28.18
N GLY A 240 7.02 -11.06 -29.48
CA GLY A 240 6.53 -12.01 -30.48
C GLY A 240 6.81 -11.57 -31.90
N SER A 241 6.30 -12.33 -32.86
CA SER A 241 6.41 -12.04 -34.29
C SER A 241 5.37 -11.04 -34.81
N GLY A 242 4.28 -10.85 -34.06
CA GLY A 242 3.10 -10.11 -34.52
C GLY A 242 2.08 -10.97 -35.26
N ALA A 243 2.38 -12.27 -35.47
CA ALA A 243 1.41 -13.25 -35.97
C ALA A 243 0.57 -13.90 -34.86
N GLU A 244 1.04 -13.81 -33.60
CA GLU A 244 0.34 -14.28 -32.41
C GLU A 244 -0.90 -13.41 -32.12
N VAL A 245 -2.06 -14.03 -31.86
CA VAL A 245 -3.33 -13.33 -31.65
C VAL A 245 -3.99 -13.77 -30.35
N VAL A 246 -4.16 -12.83 -29.41
CA VAL A 246 -5.01 -13.05 -28.23
C VAL A 246 -6.48 -12.95 -28.65
N SER A 247 -7.18 -14.08 -28.67
CA SER A 247 -8.60 -14.21 -29.00
C SER A 247 -9.44 -14.48 -27.73
N ILE A 248 -10.77 -14.48 -27.86
CA ILE A 248 -11.70 -14.83 -26.77
C ILE A 248 -11.40 -16.23 -26.20
N GLY A 249 -11.04 -17.19 -27.05
CA GLY A 249 -10.75 -18.57 -26.65
C GLY A 249 -9.31 -18.84 -26.21
N GLY A 250 -8.44 -17.82 -26.19
CA GLY A 250 -7.01 -17.98 -25.89
C GLY A 250 -6.09 -17.50 -27.02
N VAL A 251 -4.80 -17.84 -26.92
CA VAL A 251 -3.77 -17.35 -27.86
C VAL A 251 -3.63 -18.25 -29.08
N LEU A 252 -3.95 -17.71 -30.24
CA LEU A 252 -3.82 -18.35 -31.54
C LEU A 252 -2.47 -18.04 -32.17
N ASN A 253 -2.00 -18.93 -33.05
CA ASN A 253 -0.74 -18.78 -33.80
C ASN A 253 0.52 -18.60 -32.95
N TRP A 254 0.52 -19.05 -31.70
CA TRP A 254 1.69 -18.98 -30.84
C TRP A 254 2.78 -19.96 -31.29
N ARG A 255 3.80 -19.45 -32.01
CA ARG A 255 4.76 -20.28 -32.77
C ARG A 255 6.23 -19.90 -32.61
N VAL A 256 6.57 -18.69 -32.16
CA VAL A 256 7.96 -18.24 -32.06
C VAL A 256 8.54 -18.54 -30.68
N ALA A 257 9.65 -19.27 -30.63
CA ALA A 257 10.34 -19.57 -29.37
C ALA A 257 10.84 -18.28 -28.71
N GLY A 258 10.60 -18.15 -27.40
CA GLY A 258 10.85 -16.92 -26.66
C GLY A 258 9.76 -15.83 -26.82
N SER A 259 8.70 -16.06 -27.61
CA SER A 259 7.55 -15.15 -27.60
C SER A 259 6.75 -15.28 -26.30
N THR A 260 6.38 -14.13 -25.75
CA THR A 260 5.81 -13.96 -24.41
C THR A 260 4.38 -13.47 -24.50
N VAL A 261 3.46 -14.21 -23.88
CA VAL A 261 2.08 -13.78 -23.63
C VAL A 261 2.00 -13.31 -22.18
N ARG A 262 1.84 -12.01 -21.97
CA ARG A 262 1.70 -11.41 -20.64
C ARG A 262 0.23 -11.27 -20.27
N THR A 263 -0.20 -11.96 -19.23
CA THR A 263 -1.48 -11.76 -18.55
C THR A 263 -1.29 -10.84 -17.35
N TRP A 264 -2.26 -9.98 -17.05
CA TRP A 264 -2.21 -9.08 -15.90
C TRP A 264 -3.34 -9.39 -14.91
N VAL A 265 -3.03 -9.32 -13.61
CA VAL A 265 -3.99 -9.34 -12.51
C VAL A 265 -3.53 -8.36 -11.44
N ARG A 266 -4.43 -7.65 -10.76
CA ARG A 266 -4.08 -6.82 -9.60
C ARG A 266 -4.43 -7.54 -8.30
N VAL A 267 -3.47 -7.64 -7.40
CA VAL A 267 -3.65 -8.12 -6.02
C VAL A 267 -3.81 -6.94 -5.06
N GLU A 268 -4.64 -7.11 -4.03
CA GLU A 268 -4.90 -6.05 -3.04
C GLU A 268 -3.91 -6.06 -1.86
N GLN A 269 -3.06 -7.09 -1.74
CA GLN A 269 -2.13 -7.24 -0.62
C GLN A 269 -0.88 -8.07 -0.98
N PRO A 270 0.24 -7.90 -0.26
CA PRO A 270 1.39 -8.80 -0.32
C PRO A 270 1.00 -10.23 0.07
N GLY A 271 1.69 -11.23 -0.47
CA GLY A 271 1.44 -12.62 -0.12
C GLY A 271 1.96 -13.63 -1.14
N ALA A 272 1.65 -14.91 -0.91
CA ALA A 272 1.92 -15.95 -1.88
C ALA A 272 0.89 -15.93 -3.02
N LEU A 273 1.38 -16.06 -4.25
CA LEU A 273 0.60 -16.26 -5.47
C LEU A 273 1.03 -17.58 -6.12
N PHE A 274 0.11 -18.53 -6.24
CA PHE A 274 0.29 -19.79 -6.96
C PHE A 274 -0.27 -19.64 -8.37
N VAL A 275 0.40 -20.21 -9.38
CA VAL A 275 -0.03 -20.08 -10.78
C VAL A 275 -0.06 -21.44 -11.49
N SER A 276 -1.14 -21.67 -12.23
CA SER A 276 -1.23 -22.68 -13.31
C SER A 276 -1.73 -22.02 -14.59
N ALA A 277 -1.60 -22.70 -15.73
CA ALA A 277 -2.28 -22.31 -16.96
C ALA A 277 -3.05 -23.48 -17.59
N ARG A 278 -4.26 -23.22 -18.10
CA ARG A 278 -4.95 -24.13 -19.02
C ARG A 278 -4.43 -23.89 -20.42
N VAL A 279 -3.87 -24.92 -21.03
CA VAL A 279 -3.30 -24.89 -22.38
C VAL A 279 -3.89 -26.05 -23.17
N GLU A 280 -4.58 -25.76 -24.26
CA GLU A 280 -5.03 -26.79 -25.20
C GLU A 280 -3.87 -27.16 -26.13
N ASP A 281 -3.35 -28.38 -25.99
CA ASP A 281 -2.18 -28.92 -26.70
C ASP A 281 -2.62 -30.15 -27.55
N PRO A 282 -3.26 -29.98 -28.73
CA PRO A 282 -3.86 -31.09 -29.49
C PRO A 282 -2.83 -32.09 -30.04
N ASP A 283 -1.60 -31.63 -30.30
CA ASP A 283 -0.47 -32.44 -30.79
C ASP A 283 0.37 -33.03 -29.63
N GLY A 284 -0.04 -32.82 -28.37
CA GLY A 284 0.73 -33.16 -27.16
C GLY A 284 1.46 -31.95 -26.53
N PRO A 285 1.82 -32.03 -25.24
CA PRO A 285 2.17 -30.87 -24.45
C PRO A 285 3.49 -30.22 -24.87
N SER A 286 3.45 -28.91 -25.08
CA SER A 286 4.63 -28.12 -25.44
C SER A 286 5.44 -27.67 -24.21
N GLY A 287 6.72 -27.35 -24.41
CA GLY A 287 7.56 -26.67 -23.43
C GLY A 287 7.13 -25.21 -23.30
N ILE A 288 6.73 -24.83 -22.09
CA ILE A 288 6.19 -23.51 -21.77
C ILE A 288 6.66 -23.17 -20.36
N THR A 289 7.32 -22.03 -20.22
CA THR A 289 7.62 -21.49 -18.89
C THR A 289 6.62 -20.43 -18.48
N VAL A 290 6.41 -20.30 -17.18
CA VAL A 290 5.72 -19.18 -16.54
C VAL A 290 6.70 -18.34 -15.73
N LYS A 291 6.54 -17.02 -15.79
CA LYS A 291 7.33 -16.03 -15.07
C LYS A 291 6.39 -15.00 -14.47
N VAL A 292 6.53 -14.71 -13.18
CA VAL A 292 5.65 -13.79 -12.44
C VAL A 292 6.46 -12.60 -11.96
N ALA A 293 5.92 -11.39 -12.02
CA ALA A 293 6.55 -10.17 -11.47
C ALA A 293 8.03 -9.94 -11.86
N GLY A 294 8.47 -10.45 -13.02
CA GLY A 294 9.86 -10.32 -13.48
C GLY A 294 10.85 -11.34 -12.94
N THR A 295 10.46 -12.31 -12.09
CA THR A 295 11.35 -13.32 -11.48
C THR A 295 11.94 -14.33 -12.47
N ASP A 296 12.72 -15.29 -11.99
CA ASP A 296 13.13 -16.43 -12.80
C ASP A 296 11.92 -17.27 -13.29
N PRO A 297 12.01 -17.86 -14.50
CA PRO A 297 10.96 -18.71 -15.06
C PRO A 297 10.92 -20.10 -14.43
N GLN A 298 9.72 -20.67 -14.36
CA GLN A 298 9.43 -22.05 -13.97
C GLN A 298 8.78 -22.78 -15.16
N GLU A 299 9.15 -24.04 -15.44
CA GLU A 299 8.46 -24.84 -16.47
C GLU A 299 7.05 -25.24 -16.00
N LEU A 300 6.05 -25.11 -16.87
CA LEU A 300 4.70 -25.62 -16.62
C LEU A 300 4.73 -27.16 -16.62
N ALA A 301 4.22 -27.76 -15.55
CA ALA A 301 4.12 -29.20 -15.36
C ALA A 301 3.61 -29.91 -16.63
N GLN A 302 4.29 -31.00 -16.98
CA GLN A 302 4.06 -31.73 -18.22
C GLN A 302 2.98 -32.79 -18.04
N GLY A 303 2.08 -32.88 -19.02
CA GLY A 303 1.06 -33.92 -19.11
C GLY A 303 -0.25 -33.59 -18.39
N ALA A 304 -1.31 -33.43 -19.18
CA ALA A 304 -2.70 -33.61 -18.81
C ALA A 304 -3.58 -33.57 -20.08
N GLY A 305 -4.86 -33.94 -19.97
CA GLY A 305 -5.83 -33.77 -21.06
C GLY A 305 -6.15 -32.29 -21.33
N ALA A 306 -6.80 -32.00 -22.47
CA ALA A 306 -7.07 -30.64 -22.97
C ALA A 306 -7.80 -29.67 -22.01
N ASP A 307 -8.37 -30.18 -20.91
CA ASP A 307 -9.12 -29.43 -19.91
C ASP A 307 -8.36 -29.13 -18.59
N GLU A 308 -7.14 -29.62 -18.40
CA GLU A 308 -6.45 -29.46 -17.12
C GLU A 308 -5.55 -28.22 -17.05
N HIS A 309 -5.30 -27.76 -15.83
CA HIS A 309 -4.44 -26.61 -15.54
C HIS A 309 -3.04 -27.09 -15.15
N ARG A 310 -2.07 -26.93 -16.06
CA ARG A 310 -0.65 -27.26 -15.83
C ARG A 310 -0.08 -26.34 -14.75
N PHE A 311 0.37 -26.91 -13.62
CA PHE A 311 0.93 -26.14 -12.50
C PHE A 311 2.31 -25.57 -12.84
N GLY A 312 2.52 -24.31 -12.47
CA GLY A 312 3.75 -23.57 -12.80
C GLY A 312 4.57 -23.11 -11.60
N GLY A 313 4.02 -23.11 -10.38
CA GLY A 313 4.79 -22.77 -9.17
C GLY A 313 4.09 -21.80 -8.23
N SER A 314 4.89 -21.21 -7.34
CA SER A 314 4.49 -20.24 -6.32
C SER A 314 5.50 -19.12 -6.20
N TRP A 315 5.03 -17.88 -6.11
CA TRP A 315 5.84 -16.67 -5.96
C TRP A 315 5.33 -15.88 -4.76
N TRP A 316 6.21 -15.10 -4.13
CA TRP A 316 5.80 -14.09 -3.18
C TRP A 316 5.72 -12.73 -3.87
N ILE A 317 4.58 -12.06 -3.69
CA ILE A 317 4.30 -10.72 -4.17
C ILE A 317 4.52 -9.76 -3.00
N GLU A 318 5.39 -8.77 -3.20
CA GLU A 318 5.87 -7.89 -2.13
C GLU A 318 4.90 -6.76 -1.79
N GLU A 319 4.10 -6.30 -2.76
CA GLU A 319 3.25 -5.12 -2.65
C GLU A 319 1.91 -5.36 -3.34
N ALA A 320 0.87 -4.64 -2.88
CA ALA A 320 -0.40 -4.56 -3.59
C ALA A 320 -0.22 -3.87 -4.95
N GLY A 321 -0.87 -4.36 -5.99
CA GLY A 321 -0.72 -3.80 -7.34
C GLY A 321 -0.83 -4.82 -8.47
N TYR A 322 -0.56 -4.36 -9.69
CA TYR A 322 -0.60 -5.19 -10.89
C TYR A 322 0.61 -6.12 -10.98
N VAL A 323 0.31 -7.42 -11.06
CA VAL A 323 1.27 -8.51 -11.22
C VAL A 323 1.23 -9.01 -12.67
N PRO A 324 2.33 -8.92 -13.42
CA PRO A 324 2.45 -9.56 -14.73
C PRO A 324 2.73 -11.06 -14.57
N ILE A 325 1.99 -11.87 -15.32
CA ILE A 325 2.16 -13.32 -15.45
C ILE A 325 2.46 -13.62 -16.92
N ASP A 326 3.73 -13.89 -17.21
CA ASP A 326 4.26 -14.18 -18.53
C ASP A 326 4.25 -15.69 -18.78
N LEU A 327 3.59 -16.11 -19.85
CA LEU A 327 3.82 -17.43 -20.46
C LEU A 327 4.79 -17.29 -21.64
N VAL A 328 5.82 -18.15 -21.69
CA VAL A 328 6.87 -18.11 -22.73
C VAL A 328 7.02 -19.49 -23.36
N GLY A 329 6.80 -19.59 -24.67
CA GLY A 329 6.96 -20.83 -25.42
C GLY A 329 8.43 -21.16 -25.64
N THR A 330 8.88 -22.35 -25.22
CA THR A 330 10.29 -22.79 -25.28
C THR A 330 10.49 -23.84 -26.38
N THR A 331 9.81 -24.98 -26.28
CA THR A 331 9.84 -26.07 -27.29
C THR A 331 8.43 -26.44 -27.76
N ARG A 332 8.28 -26.78 -29.04
CA ARG A 332 6.99 -27.24 -29.61
C ARG A 332 7.06 -28.72 -29.97
N VAL A 333 6.00 -29.43 -29.65
CA VAL A 333 5.71 -30.77 -30.22
C VAL A 333 4.89 -30.60 -31.50
N GLY A 334 3.85 -29.76 -31.41
CA GLY A 334 2.90 -29.48 -32.49
C GLY A 334 3.25 -28.28 -33.37
N SER A 335 2.23 -27.82 -34.11
CA SER A 335 2.35 -26.61 -34.94
C SER A 335 2.47 -25.31 -34.13
N THR A 336 1.95 -25.28 -32.91
CA THR A 336 1.99 -24.17 -31.93
C THR A 336 2.56 -24.63 -30.58
N PHE A 337 2.75 -23.72 -29.62
CA PHE A 337 2.96 -24.05 -28.20
C PHE A 337 1.65 -24.38 -27.46
N GLY A 338 0.64 -24.90 -28.17
CA GLY A 338 -0.74 -24.98 -27.69
C GLY A 338 -1.49 -23.64 -27.74
N VAL A 339 -2.66 -23.62 -27.12
CA VAL A 339 -3.57 -22.46 -27.01
C VAL A 339 -3.85 -22.20 -25.52
N PRO A 340 -3.08 -21.32 -24.85
CA PRO A 340 -3.37 -20.91 -23.47
C PRO A 340 -4.65 -20.05 -23.43
N SER A 341 -5.61 -20.45 -22.59
CA SER A 341 -6.94 -19.84 -22.51
C SER A 341 -7.27 -19.26 -21.12
N GLN A 342 -6.71 -19.83 -20.05
CA GLN A 342 -6.88 -19.35 -18.67
C GLN A 342 -5.57 -19.40 -17.90
N ILE A 343 -5.32 -18.39 -17.06
CA ILE A 343 -4.35 -18.44 -15.98
C ILE A 343 -5.14 -18.69 -14.69
N ARG A 344 -4.82 -19.76 -13.96
CA ARG A 344 -5.42 -20.05 -12.66
C ARG A 344 -4.53 -19.56 -11.55
N ILE A 345 -5.10 -18.82 -10.61
CA ILE A 345 -4.41 -18.22 -9.46
C ILE A 345 -5.05 -18.63 -8.13
N SER A 346 -4.24 -18.65 -7.08
CA SER A 346 -4.66 -18.75 -5.67
C SER A 346 -3.54 -18.25 -4.75
N GLY A 347 -3.76 -18.29 -3.43
CA GLY A 347 -2.78 -17.95 -2.41
C GLY A 347 -3.14 -16.71 -1.59
N THR A 348 -2.30 -16.35 -0.62
CA THR A 348 -2.58 -15.25 0.31
C THR A 348 -2.53 -13.86 -0.33
N ALA A 349 -1.89 -13.71 -1.49
CA ALA A 349 -1.98 -12.47 -2.27
C ALA A 349 -3.36 -12.28 -2.94
N THR A 350 -4.16 -13.35 -3.07
CA THR A 350 -5.46 -13.32 -3.77
C THR A 350 -6.64 -13.37 -2.81
N ASP A 351 -7.67 -12.59 -3.13
CA ASP A 351 -8.92 -12.45 -2.37
C ASP A 351 -10.08 -12.03 -3.29
N ALA A 352 -11.22 -11.61 -2.72
CA ALA A 352 -12.37 -11.13 -3.49
C ALA A 352 -12.14 -9.77 -4.19
N GLY A 353 -11.20 -8.95 -3.70
CA GLY A 353 -10.85 -7.66 -4.29
C GLY A 353 -9.92 -7.78 -5.51
N THR A 354 -9.25 -8.92 -5.66
CA THR A 354 -8.37 -9.25 -6.80
C THR A 354 -9.03 -8.89 -8.14
N ALA A 355 -8.40 -7.96 -8.86
CA ALA A 355 -8.99 -7.21 -9.96
C ALA A 355 -8.43 -7.65 -11.33
N PHE A 356 -9.35 -8.10 -12.18
CA PHE A 356 -9.13 -8.55 -13.57
C PHE A 356 -10.48 -8.61 -14.30
N VAL A 357 -10.45 -8.70 -15.63
CA VAL A 357 -11.63 -8.87 -16.48
C VAL A 357 -12.16 -10.30 -16.32
N ARG A 358 -13.31 -10.47 -15.67
CA ARG A 358 -13.78 -11.79 -15.17
C ARG A 358 -14.32 -12.71 -16.27
N ASP A 359 -15.01 -12.15 -17.25
CA ASP A 359 -15.70 -12.86 -18.31
C ASP A 359 -15.94 -11.93 -19.53
N ASN A 360 -16.63 -12.43 -20.56
CA ASN A 360 -16.96 -11.70 -21.78
C ASN A 360 -18.45 -11.37 -21.91
N GLU A 361 -19.22 -11.35 -20.82
CA GLU A 361 -20.57 -10.78 -20.83
C GLU A 361 -20.49 -9.32 -21.29
N GLY A 362 -21.47 -8.84 -22.07
CA GLY A 362 -21.44 -7.48 -22.62
C GLY A 362 -20.24 -7.15 -23.53
N SER A 363 -19.51 -8.15 -24.02
CA SER A 363 -18.20 -8.00 -24.70
C SER A 363 -17.08 -7.47 -23.81
N MET A 364 -17.09 -7.76 -22.50
CA MET A 364 -16.09 -7.21 -21.57
C MET A 364 -14.63 -7.60 -21.85
N PHE A 365 -14.31 -8.62 -22.68
CA PHE A 365 -12.94 -8.82 -23.15
C PHE A 365 -12.49 -7.73 -24.16
N HIS A 366 -13.41 -7.10 -24.89
CA HIS A 366 -13.10 -5.93 -25.72
C HIS A 366 -12.88 -4.69 -24.84
N TRP A 367 -13.87 -4.36 -24.00
CA TRP A 367 -13.86 -3.18 -23.13
C TRP A 367 -12.75 -3.23 -22.07
N GLY A 368 -12.63 -4.36 -21.37
CA GLY A 368 -11.57 -4.59 -20.39
C GLY A 368 -10.15 -4.54 -20.98
N ARG A 369 -9.99 -4.86 -22.28
CA ARG A 369 -8.70 -4.71 -22.98
C ARG A 369 -8.48 -3.32 -23.58
N ARG A 370 -9.52 -2.55 -23.91
CA ARG A 370 -9.38 -1.09 -24.09
C ARG A 370 -8.86 -0.48 -22.78
N GLY A 371 -9.44 -0.90 -21.66
CA GLY A 371 -9.17 -0.32 -20.35
C GLY A 371 -10.14 0.81 -20.02
N PRO A 372 -10.04 1.35 -18.80
CA PRO A 372 -11.03 2.25 -18.24
C PRO A 372 -10.88 3.65 -18.81
N SER A 373 -11.90 4.18 -19.49
CA SER A 373 -11.95 5.61 -19.86
C SER A 373 -12.20 6.47 -18.62
N THR A 374 -11.59 7.66 -18.57
CA THR A 374 -11.67 8.58 -17.42
C THR A 374 -12.07 9.99 -17.83
N HIS A 375 -12.69 10.72 -16.91
CA HIS A 375 -13.35 12.00 -17.19
C HIS A 375 -13.02 13.05 -16.10
N LEU A 376 -12.98 14.31 -16.51
CA LEU A 376 -12.96 15.48 -15.64
C LEU A 376 -14.24 16.29 -15.92
N TRP A 377 -15.14 16.36 -14.94
CA TRP A 377 -16.42 17.09 -15.05
C TRP A 377 -16.27 18.49 -14.46
N TRP A 378 -16.38 19.53 -15.28
CA TRP A 378 -16.10 20.91 -14.90
C TRP A 378 -17.30 21.60 -14.25
N HIS A 379 -17.09 22.23 -13.09
CA HIS A 379 -18.16 22.86 -12.32
C HIS A 379 -18.40 24.29 -12.82
N LEU A 380 -19.33 24.43 -13.77
CA LEU A 380 -19.69 25.73 -14.37
C LEU A 380 -20.26 26.72 -13.34
N PRO A 381 -20.07 28.05 -13.54
CA PRO A 381 -20.69 29.07 -12.70
C PRO A 381 -22.23 29.08 -12.83
N GLU A 382 -22.94 28.97 -11.71
CA GLU A 382 -24.41 28.74 -11.66
C GLU A 382 -25.27 29.85 -12.29
N ALA A 383 -24.74 31.07 -12.41
CA ALA A 383 -25.48 32.27 -12.81
C ALA A 383 -25.00 32.86 -14.16
N VAL A 384 -24.42 32.02 -15.03
CA VAL A 384 -23.93 32.41 -16.36
C VAL A 384 -24.55 31.50 -17.41
N ASP A 385 -25.25 32.08 -18.38
CA ASP A 385 -25.60 31.42 -19.63
C ASP A 385 -24.33 31.27 -20.48
N VAL A 386 -23.65 30.13 -20.32
CA VAL A 386 -22.35 29.86 -20.96
C VAL A 386 -22.52 29.59 -22.45
N GLU A 387 -21.95 30.46 -23.27
CA GLU A 387 -21.95 30.34 -24.73
C GLU A 387 -20.62 29.80 -25.27
N TRP A 388 -19.50 30.07 -24.60
CA TRP A 388 -18.17 29.67 -25.06
C TRP A 388 -17.43 28.79 -24.05
N LEU A 389 -16.77 27.76 -24.56
CA LEU A 389 -15.90 26.83 -23.83
C LEU A 389 -14.49 26.93 -24.39
N TYR A 390 -13.50 27.23 -23.55
CA TYR A 390 -12.08 27.22 -23.89
C TYR A 390 -11.31 26.30 -22.95
N SER A 391 -10.43 25.48 -23.50
CA SER A 391 -9.48 24.64 -22.77
C SER A 391 -8.15 24.50 -23.52
N GLU A 392 -7.11 24.09 -22.81
CA GLU A 392 -5.84 23.67 -23.39
C GLU A 392 -5.52 22.22 -23.01
N VAL A 393 -5.10 21.43 -24.01
CA VAL A 393 -4.61 20.06 -23.80
C VAL A 393 -3.14 19.95 -24.20
N GLU A 394 -2.37 19.30 -23.34
CA GLU A 394 -0.96 18.94 -23.55
C GLU A 394 -0.84 17.42 -23.31
N VAL A 395 -0.40 16.69 -24.33
CA VAL A 395 -0.10 15.24 -24.22
C VAL A 395 1.40 15.11 -24.00
N PRO A 396 1.89 14.63 -22.85
CA PRO A 396 3.33 14.50 -22.61
C PRO A 396 4.00 13.52 -23.57
N GLU A 397 5.27 13.73 -23.91
CA GLU A 397 6.03 12.87 -24.84
C GLU A 397 5.88 11.38 -24.50
N GLY A 398 5.61 10.55 -25.53
CA GLY A 398 5.43 9.10 -25.40
C GLY A 398 4.03 8.64 -24.96
N ASN A 399 3.14 9.57 -24.62
CA ASN A 399 1.74 9.27 -24.25
C ASN A 399 0.76 9.36 -25.43
N ASP A 400 1.24 9.76 -26.61
CA ASP A 400 0.58 9.74 -27.92
C ASP A 400 0.35 8.31 -28.46
N VAL A 401 -0.08 7.39 -27.59
CA VAL A 401 -0.27 5.98 -27.90
C VAL A 401 -1.36 5.80 -28.96
N PRO A 402 -1.14 5.00 -30.02
CA PRO A 402 -2.19 4.66 -30.98
C PRO A 402 -3.46 4.11 -30.31
N GLY A 403 -4.61 4.65 -30.71
CA GLY A 403 -5.91 4.34 -30.10
C GLY A 403 -6.32 5.29 -28.98
N SER A 404 -5.62 6.41 -28.77
CA SER A 404 -5.98 7.36 -27.71
C SER A 404 -6.90 8.46 -28.23
N PHE A 405 -7.90 8.83 -27.43
CA PHE A 405 -8.67 10.07 -27.61
C PHE A 405 -8.49 10.98 -26.40
N PHE A 406 -7.87 12.14 -26.64
CA PHE A 406 -7.68 13.23 -25.69
C PHE A 406 -8.78 14.26 -25.97
N MET A 407 -9.94 14.06 -25.34
CA MET A 407 -11.11 14.88 -25.56
C MET A 407 -11.07 16.11 -24.65
N ALA A 408 -11.06 17.30 -25.25
CA ALA A 408 -10.83 18.57 -24.59
C ALA A 408 -12.14 19.22 -24.13
N ASN A 409 -13.03 19.55 -25.08
CA ASN A 409 -14.31 20.23 -24.84
C ASN A 409 -15.48 19.27 -25.11
N GLY A 410 -16.01 18.66 -24.06
CA GLY A 410 -17.26 17.90 -24.07
C GLY A 410 -18.39 18.71 -23.46
N PHE A 411 -19.62 18.42 -23.89
CA PHE A 411 -20.86 19.05 -23.47
C PHE A 411 -22.02 18.08 -23.69
N GLY A 412 -23.22 18.39 -23.17
CA GLY A 412 -24.37 17.47 -23.15
C GLY A 412 -24.76 16.82 -24.49
N GLU A 413 -24.48 17.50 -25.61
CA GLU A 413 -24.85 17.05 -26.96
C GLU A 413 -23.66 16.65 -27.85
N GLY A 414 -22.42 16.65 -27.36
CA GLY A 414 -21.27 16.35 -28.21
C GLY A 414 -19.89 16.50 -27.55
N TYR A 415 -18.86 16.36 -28.38
CA TYR A 415 -17.47 16.35 -27.95
C TYR A 415 -16.50 16.89 -29.01
N PHE A 416 -15.37 17.45 -28.56
CA PHE A 416 -14.30 17.99 -29.40
C PHE A 416 -12.92 17.70 -28.79
N GLY A 417 -11.98 17.19 -29.60
CA GLY A 417 -10.60 16.93 -29.17
C GLY A 417 -9.68 16.36 -30.25
N ILE A 418 -8.56 15.77 -29.83
CA ILE A 418 -7.54 15.15 -30.69
C ILE A 418 -7.34 13.67 -30.39
N GLN A 419 -7.02 12.90 -31.42
CA GLN A 419 -6.78 11.45 -31.35
C GLN A 419 -5.42 11.08 -31.93
N THR A 420 -4.81 10.00 -31.41
CA THR A 420 -3.82 9.20 -32.16
C THR A 420 -4.54 8.00 -32.77
N LEU A 421 -4.62 7.94 -34.10
CA LEU A 421 -5.22 6.80 -34.80
C LEU A 421 -4.34 5.55 -34.68
N GLY A 422 -4.91 4.37 -34.98
CA GLY A 422 -4.21 3.08 -34.87
C GLY A 422 -2.92 2.95 -35.70
N GLY A 423 -2.80 3.73 -36.78
CA GLY A 423 -1.58 3.82 -37.60
C GLY A 423 -0.59 4.90 -37.17
N GLY A 424 -0.83 5.62 -36.06
CA GLY A 424 0.01 6.71 -35.56
C GLY A 424 -0.32 8.11 -36.09
N GLY A 425 -1.17 8.23 -37.12
CA GLY A 425 -1.60 9.55 -37.63
C GLY A 425 -2.53 10.30 -36.67
N GLY A 426 -2.38 11.62 -36.60
CA GLY A 426 -3.23 12.47 -35.76
C GLY A 426 -4.56 12.84 -36.42
N LEU A 427 -5.61 12.95 -35.62
CA LEU A 427 -6.95 13.38 -36.05
C LEU A 427 -7.55 14.38 -35.06
N VAL A 428 -8.09 15.47 -35.59
CA VAL A 428 -8.99 16.38 -34.85
C VAL A 428 -10.43 15.95 -35.14
N LEU A 429 -11.21 15.74 -34.09
CA LEU A 429 -12.56 15.18 -34.15
C LEU A 429 -13.54 16.07 -33.37
N PHE A 430 -14.63 16.47 -34.02
CA PHE A 430 -15.75 17.21 -33.42
C PHE A 430 -17.07 16.57 -33.85
N SER A 431 -17.85 16.09 -32.89
CA SER A 431 -19.09 15.33 -33.08
C SER A 431 -20.25 15.91 -32.28
N ILE A 432 -21.47 15.83 -32.84
CA ILE A 432 -22.74 16.21 -32.20
C ILE A 432 -23.73 15.05 -32.35
N TRP A 433 -24.28 14.56 -31.23
CA TRP A 433 -25.34 13.55 -31.25
C TRP A 433 -26.66 14.14 -31.77
N SER A 434 -27.38 13.38 -32.59
CA SER A 434 -28.77 13.68 -32.94
C SER A 434 -29.67 13.65 -31.69
N PRO A 435 -30.77 14.41 -31.64
CA PRO A 435 -31.86 14.16 -30.68
C PRO A 435 -32.57 12.81 -30.88
N TYR A 436 -32.37 12.13 -32.02
CA TYR A 436 -32.97 10.83 -32.32
C TYR A 436 -32.10 9.68 -31.79
N GLN A 437 -32.66 8.88 -30.89
CA GLN A 437 -31.96 7.74 -30.27
C GLN A 437 -31.88 6.55 -31.23
N THR A 438 -30.68 6.31 -31.77
CA THR A 438 -30.37 5.16 -32.64
C THR A 438 -28.86 4.95 -32.70
N ASP A 439 -28.43 3.71 -32.98
CA ASP A 439 -27.04 3.37 -33.31
C ASP A 439 -26.76 3.34 -34.83
N ASP A 440 -27.82 3.42 -35.66
CA ASP A 440 -27.71 3.52 -37.12
C ASP A 440 -28.00 4.95 -37.59
N PRO A 441 -27.00 5.75 -37.99
CA PRO A 441 -27.22 7.12 -38.46
C PRO A 441 -28.08 7.22 -39.73
N SER A 442 -28.18 6.14 -40.53
CA SER A 442 -29.03 6.14 -41.73
C SER A 442 -30.52 6.13 -41.37
N SER A 443 -30.87 5.63 -40.19
CA SER A 443 -32.24 5.61 -39.64
C SER A 443 -32.73 6.96 -39.11
N ILE A 444 -31.85 7.96 -38.93
CA ILE A 444 -32.22 9.28 -38.41
C ILE A 444 -33.16 10.00 -39.41
N PRO A 445 -34.40 10.35 -39.01
CA PRO A 445 -35.31 11.14 -39.82
C PRO A 445 -34.69 12.49 -40.19
N GLU A 446 -34.96 13.00 -41.40
CA GLU A 446 -34.35 14.23 -41.91
C GLU A 446 -34.47 15.43 -40.95
N SER A 447 -35.63 15.60 -40.30
CA SER A 447 -35.87 16.64 -39.30
C SER A 447 -35.03 16.54 -38.02
N HIS A 448 -34.44 15.38 -37.73
CA HIS A 448 -33.61 15.13 -36.55
C HIS A 448 -32.11 15.06 -36.88
N ARG A 449 -31.72 15.22 -38.15
CA ARG A 449 -30.31 15.19 -38.54
C ARG A 449 -29.59 16.42 -38.04
N VAL A 450 -28.33 16.24 -37.65
CA VAL A 450 -27.42 17.36 -37.41
C VAL A 450 -27.07 17.97 -38.77
N GLU A 451 -27.35 19.24 -38.95
CA GLU A 451 -27.12 19.99 -40.19
C GLU A 451 -25.72 20.64 -40.17
N LEU A 452 -24.99 20.56 -41.28
CA LEU A 452 -23.71 21.26 -41.45
C LEU A 452 -23.95 22.69 -41.92
N LEU A 453 -23.54 23.67 -41.11
CA LEU A 453 -23.61 25.09 -41.47
C LEU A 453 -22.33 25.57 -42.16
N ARG A 454 -21.17 25.28 -41.56
CA ARG A 454 -19.83 25.69 -42.03
C ARG A 454 -18.79 24.62 -41.72
N ARG A 455 -17.69 24.59 -42.47
CA ARG A 455 -16.50 23.78 -42.17
C ARG A 455 -15.26 24.52 -42.63
N GLY A 456 -14.17 24.41 -41.87
CA GLY A 456 -12.91 25.00 -42.31
C GLY A 456 -12.27 24.22 -43.46
N PRO A 457 -11.17 24.75 -44.04
CA PRO A 457 -10.41 24.09 -45.10
C PRO A 457 -9.99 22.67 -44.71
N GLU A 458 -10.04 21.75 -45.67
CA GLU A 458 -9.64 20.33 -45.56
C GLU A 458 -10.47 19.47 -44.58
N VAL A 459 -11.39 20.06 -43.82
CA VAL A 459 -12.26 19.33 -42.89
C VAL A 459 -13.25 18.46 -43.68
N THR A 460 -13.29 17.18 -43.36
CA THR A 460 -14.29 16.23 -43.88
C THR A 460 -15.46 16.11 -42.91
N VAL A 461 -16.67 15.87 -43.43
CA VAL A 461 -17.91 15.80 -42.65
C VAL A 461 -18.65 14.53 -43.01
N GLY A 462 -19.27 13.88 -42.02
CA GLY A 462 -20.08 12.68 -42.19
C GLY A 462 -20.93 12.41 -40.94
N THR A 463 -21.34 11.16 -40.77
CA THR A 463 -22.15 10.71 -39.63
C THR A 463 -21.44 9.61 -38.85
N PHE A 464 -21.85 9.43 -37.59
CA PHE A 464 -21.38 8.36 -36.69
C PHE A 464 -22.54 7.57 -36.09
N GLY A 465 -22.24 6.39 -35.52
CA GLY A 465 -23.18 5.41 -34.99
C GLY A 465 -22.52 4.41 -34.03
N ASN A 466 -23.30 3.50 -33.45
CA ASN A 466 -22.91 2.50 -32.44
C ASN A 466 -22.53 3.05 -31.04
N GLU A 467 -22.75 4.35 -30.81
CA GLU A 467 -22.57 5.03 -29.51
C GLU A 467 -23.69 6.06 -29.31
N GLY A 468 -24.90 5.71 -29.75
CA GLY A 468 -25.81 6.70 -30.33
C GLY A 468 -25.32 7.12 -31.73
N SER A 469 -26.02 8.07 -32.36
CA SER A 469 -25.73 8.51 -33.74
C SER A 469 -25.85 10.01 -33.91
N GLY A 470 -25.13 10.56 -34.89
CA GLY A 470 -25.14 12.01 -35.12
C GLY A 470 -24.26 12.47 -36.28
N GLY A 471 -23.98 13.77 -36.32
CA GLY A 471 -23.09 14.41 -37.29
C GLY A 471 -21.69 14.58 -36.73
N GLN A 472 -20.66 14.40 -37.55
CA GLN A 472 -19.27 14.59 -37.13
C GLN A 472 -18.41 15.23 -38.21
N SER A 473 -17.36 15.88 -37.77
CA SER A 473 -16.31 16.47 -38.60
C SER A 473 -14.94 15.92 -38.21
N ARG A 474 -14.07 15.75 -39.21
CA ARG A 474 -12.76 15.10 -39.12
C ARG A 474 -11.73 15.89 -39.91
N LEU A 475 -10.62 16.24 -39.27
CA LEU A 475 -9.45 16.84 -39.91
C LEU A 475 -8.21 16.01 -39.56
N SER A 476 -7.57 15.40 -40.57
CA SER A 476 -6.24 14.80 -40.40
C SER A 476 -5.25 15.91 -40.02
N PHE A 477 -4.55 15.73 -38.91
CA PHE A 477 -3.80 16.82 -38.29
C PHE A 477 -2.61 16.25 -37.50
N ASP A 478 -1.39 16.56 -37.94
CA ASP A 478 -0.14 16.03 -37.39
C ASP A 478 0.30 16.78 -36.11
N TRP A 479 -0.58 16.73 -35.11
CA TRP A 479 -0.29 17.24 -33.77
C TRP A 479 0.87 16.48 -33.11
N ARG A 480 1.51 17.10 -32.12
CA ARG A 480 2.73 16.58 -31.49
C ARG A 480 2.59 16.46 -29.97
N ALA A 481 3.08 15.36 -29.41
CA ALA A 481 3.28 15.27 -27.97
C ALA A 481 4.34 16.28 -27.51
N GLY A 482 4.21 16.77 -26.27
CA GLY A 482 5.00 17.88 -25.71
C GLY A 482 4.48 19.28 -26.09
N GLU A 483 3.71 19.40 -27.17
CA GLU A 483 3.08 20.66 -27.59
C GLU A 483 1.69 20.86 -26.93
N ARG A 484 1.23 22.11 -26.96
CA ARG A 484 0.00 22.57 -26.31
C ARG A 484 -1.02 23.04 -27.35
N TYR A 485 -2.23 22.49 -27.26
CA TYR A 485 -3.31 22.76 -28.21
C TYR A 485 -4.49 23.41 -27.51
N GLY A 486 -4.96 24.53 -28.08
CA GLY A 486 -6.13 25.27 -27.61
C GLY A 486 -7.39 24.79 -28.33
N PHE A 487 -8.45 24.55 -27.57
CA PHE A 487 -9.75 24.10 -28.06
C PHE A 487 -10.81 25.11 -27.67
N LEU A 488 -11.53 25.63 -28.66
CA LEU A 488 -12.63 26.56 -28.45
C LEU A 488 -13.91 26.01 -29.06
N THR A 489 -15.01 26.04 -28.31
CA THR A 489 -16.34 25.65 -28.77
C THR A 489 -17.36 26.71 -28.37
N ARG A 490 -18.18 27.14 -29.33
CA ARG A 490 -19.36 27.99 -29.13
C ARG A 490 -20.62 27.14 -29.17
N ILE A 491 -21.55 27.36 -28.24
CA ILE A 491 -22.86 26.70 -28.13
C ILE A 491 -23.92 27.80 -28.04
N HIS A 492 -24.60 28.06 -29.16
CA HIS A 492 -25.51 29.19 -29.33
C HIS A 492 -26.96 28.73 -29.58
N PRO A 493 -27.89 28.90 -28.62
CA PRO A 493 -29.30 28.63 -28.85
C PRO A 493 -29.91 29.69 -29.77
N ASN A 494 -30.59 29.26 -30.84
CA ASN A 494 -31.17 30.16 -31.84
C ASN A 494 -32.56 30.71 -31.44
N GLY A 495 -33.17 30.19 -30.37
CA GLY A 495 -34.52 30.58 -29.93
C GLY A 495 -35.67 30.06 -30.82
N ASP A 496 -35.36 29.25 -31.83
CA ASP A 496 -36.32 28.59 -32.74
C ASP A 496 -36.47 27.08 -32.47
N GLY A 497 -35.90 26.59 -31.36
CA GLY A 497 -35.81 25.16 -31.04
C GLY A 497 -34.63 24.45 -31.69
N THR A 498 -33.65 25.20 -32.20
CA THR A 498 -32.35 24.68 -32.66
C THR A 498 -31.18 25.35 -31.93
N THR A 499 -30.05 24.65 -31.83
CA THR A 499 -28.81 25.15 -31.20
C THR A 499 -27.63 24.92 -32.15
N ASP A 500 -26.79 25.94 -32.32
CA ASP A 500 -25.60 25.91 -33.18
C ASP A 500 -24.33 25.66 -32.36
N TYR A 501 -23.55 24.68 -32.78
CA TYR A 501 -22.31 24.24 -32.15
C TYR A 501 -21.15 24.47 -33.12
N THR A 502 -20.21 25.34 -32.77
CA THR A 502 -19.06 25.67 -33.64
C THR A 502 -17.75 25.47 -32.90
N SER A 503 -16.79 24.77 -33.50
CA SER A 503 -15.50 24.46 -32.86
C SER A 503 -14.30 24.92 -33.68
N TRP A 504 -13.28 25.44 -33.00
CA TRP A 504 -12.01 25.89 -33.57
C TRP A 504 -10.82 25.29 -32.80
N LEU A 505 -9.74 25.02 -33.52
CA LEU A 505 -8.47 24.52 -32.99
C LEU A 505 -7.38 25.59 -33.10
N HIS A 506 -6.50 25.67 -32.10
CA HIS A 506 -5.26 26.44 -32.14
C HIS A 506 -4.07 25.54 -31.76
N GLY A 507 -2.97 25.63 -32.50
CA GLY A 507 -1.72 24.93 -32.21
C GLY A 507 -0.51 25.62 -32.85
N PRO A 508 0.72 25.22 -32.50
CA PRO A 508 1.95 25.83 -33.03
C PRO A 508 1.99 25.89 -34.57
N GLU A 509 1.47 24.85 -35.23
CA GLU A 509 1.42 24.69 -36.68
C GLU A 509 0.22 25.35 -37.37
N THR A 510 -0.79 25.82 -36.63
CA THR A 510 -1.98 26.46 -37.25
C THR A 510 -1.78 27.94 -37.56
N GLY A 511 -0.84 28.61 -36.89
CA GLY A 511 -0.56 30.04 -37.07
C GLY A 511 -1.69 30.99 -36.63
N GLY A 512 -2.71 30.46 -35.93
CA GLY A 512 -3.95 31.14 -35.56
C GLY A 512 -5.08 30.14 -35.32
N TRP A 513 -6.28 30.62 -35.00
CA TRP A 513 -7.45 29.74 -34.84
C TRP A 513 -7.93 29.20 -36.20
N ARG A 514 -8.13 27.88 -36.28
CA ARG A 514 -8.64 27.17 -37.46
C ARG A 514 -10.06 26.66 -37.18
N LEU A 515 -11.03 27.06 -37.99
CA LEU A 515 -12.38 26.50 -37.95
C LEU A 515 -12.34 25.00 -38.24
N ILE A 516 -13.04 24.20 -37.42
CA ILE A 516 -13.26 22.78 -37.68
C ILE A 516 -14.62 22.64 -38.37
N ALA A 517 -15.72 22.74 -37.64
CA ALA A 517 -17.06 22.82 -38.21
C ALA A 517 -18.02 23.64 -37.36
N SER A 518 -19.12 24.02 -37.98
CA SER A 518 -20.33 24.57 -37.36
C SER A 518 -21.50 23.66 -37.71
N PHE A 519 -22.19 23.14 -36.69
CA PHE A 519 -23.29 22.20 -36.81
C PHE A 519 -24.54 22.74 -36.12
N ARG A 520 -25.71 22.58 -36.72
CA ARG A 520 -27.01 22.85 -36.10
C ARG A 520 -27.64 21.56 -35.59
N ARG A 521 -28.02 21.52 -34.31
CA ARG A 521 -28.78 20.43 -33.71
C ARG A 521 -30.26 20.85 -33.62
N PRO A 522 -31.18 20.13 -34.29
CA PRO A 522 -32.62 20.38 -34.14
C PRO A 522 -33.14 19.92 -32.77
N PHE A 523 -34.35 20.34 -32.41
CA PHE A 523 -35.04 19.98 -31.15
C PHE A 523 -34.17 20.23 -29.89
N THR A 524 -33.42 21.32 -29.90
CA THR A 524 -32.44 21.68 -28.86
C THR A 524 -32.43 23.19 -28.69
N ASP A 525 -32.58 23.69 -27.47
CA ASP A 525 -32.48 25.12 -27.15
C ASP A 525 -31.68 25.25 -25.84
N THR A 526 -30.34 25.26 -25.94
CA THR A 526 -29.47 25.24 -24.76
C THR A 526 -28.18 26.05 -24.91
N HIS A 527 -27.76 26.64 -23.80
CA HIS A 527 -26.38 27.03 -23.52
C HIS A 527 -25.57 25.79 -23.08
N ALA A 528 -24.25 25.95 -22.89
CA ALA A 528 -23.38 24.83 -22.50
C ALA A 528 -23.79 24.19 -21.15
N ARG A 529 -23.91 22.87 -21.15
CA ARG A 529 -24.25 22.06 -19.97
C ARG A 529 -23.41 20.79 -19.94
N GLY A 530 -23.19 20.25 -18.73
CA GLY A 530 -22.47 18.99 -18.54
C GLY A 530 -21.06 19.02 -19.13
N VAL A 531 -20.32 20.11 -18.91
CA VAL A 531 -19.02 20.32 -19.56
C VAL A 531 -17.97 19.40 -18.95
N TYR A 532 -17.23 18.70 -19.81
CA TYR A 532 -16.28 17.68 -19.39
C TYR A 532 -15.08 17.57 -20.35
N SER A 533 -14.04 16.91 -19.88
CA SER A 533 -12.91 16.43 -20.69
C SER A 533 -12.73 14.93 -20.42
N PHE A 534 -12.17 14.16 -21.35
CA PHE A 534 -11.89 12.74 -21.12
C PHE A 534 -10.62 12.23 -21.77
N LEU A 535 -10.14 11.11 -21.24
CA LEU A 535 -9.08 10.29 -21.80
C LEU A 535 -9.63 8.88 -22.01
N GLU A 536 -9.53 8.41 -23.25
CA GLU A 536 -10.02 7.10 -23.68
C GLU A 536 -8.94 6.32 -24.45
N ASN A 537 -9.01 4.99 -24.35
CA ASN A 537 -8.43 4.08 -25.33
C ASN A 537 -9.54 3.41 -26.15
N PHE A 538 -9.52 3.54 -27.48
CA PHE A 538 -10.43 2.84 -28.41
C PHE A 538 -9.80 1.61 -29.09
N LEU A 539 -8.55 1.24 -28.78
CA LEU A 539 -7.88 0.05 -29.33
C LEU A 539 -7.50 -0.99 -28.24
N PRO A 540 -8.16 -2.17 -28.21
CA PRO A 540 -7.81 -3.24 -27.26
C PRO A 540 -6.34 -3.69 -27.30
N SER A 541 -5.67 -3.55 -28.44
CA SER A 541 -4.26 -3.92 -28.62
C SER A 541 -3.28 -3.04 -27.85
N THR A 542 -3.67 -1.83 -27.42
CA THR A 542 -2.80 -0.86 -26.75
C THR A 542 -3.25 -0.50 -25.32
N GLY A 543 -4.18 -1.26 -24.73
CA GLY A 543 -4.57 -1.09 -23.32
C GLY A 543 -3.51 -1.51 -22.30
N ASN A 544 -2.47 -2.23 -22.74
CA ASN A 544 -1.25 -2.52 -21.98
C ASN A 544 -0.18 -1.42 -22.09
N ARG A 545 -0.52 -0.26 -22.67
CA ARG A 545 0.32 0.94 -22.71
C ARG A 545 -0.37 2.06 -21.96
N THR A 546 0.39 2.75 -21.11
CA THR A 546 -0.05 3.97 -20.41
C THR A 546 -0.24 5.10 -21.42
N ARG A 547 -1.28 5.90 -21.22
CA ARG A 547 -1.51 7.18 -21.88
C ARG A 547 -1.90 8.20 -20.82
N GLU A 548 -1.52 9.45 -21.03
CA GLU A 548 -1.74 10.60 -20.13
C GLU A 548 -2.00 11.85 -20.95
N ALA A 549 -2.85 12.74 -20.43
CA ALA A 549 -2.96 14.11 -20.90
C ALA A 549 -3.21 15.07 -19.74
N ARG A 550 -2.76 16.31 -19.93
CA ARG A 550 -2.95 17.45 -19.03
C ARG A 550 -4.01 18.37 -19.62
N TYR A 551 -4.92 18.82 -18.77
CA TYR A 551 -6.07 19.65 -19.13
C TYR A 551 -5.99 20.93 -18.30
N ASP A 552 -5.52 22.02 -18.90
CA ASP A 552 -5.31 23.31 -18.22
C ASP A 552 -6.15 24.41 -18.87
N ALA A 553 -6.09 25.60 -18.27
CA ALA A 553 -6.70 26.82 -18.79
C ALA A 553 -8.19 26.66 -19.16
N GLN A 554 -8.94 25.90 -18.36
CA GLN A 554 -10.39 25.83 -18.52
C GLN A 554 -11.01 27.19 -18.18
N PHE A 555 -11.55 27.84 -19.20
CA PHE A 555 -12.35 29.06 -19.11
C PHE A 555 -13.66 28.87 -19.85
N VAL A 556 -14.66 29.66 -19.46
CA VAL A 556 -15.94 29.78 -20.17
C VAL A 556 -16.31 31.24 -20.34
N ALA A 557 -17.03 31.60 -21.41
CA ALA A 557 -17.60 32.94 -21.54
C ALA A 557 -19.12 32.90 -21.64
N GLY A 558 -19.77 33.88 -21.01
CA GLY A 558 -21.20 34.09 -21.13
C GLY A 558 -21.60 34.72 -22.47
N VAL A 559 -22.91 34.86 -22.69
CA VAL A 559 -23.49 35.62 -23.82
C VAL A 559 -23.08 37.10 -23.86
N ASP A 560 -22.52 37.64 -22.77
CA ASP A 560 -21.94 38.98 -22.68
C ASP A 560 -20.46 39.04 -23.16
N GLY A 561 -19.89 37.90 -23.56
CA GLY A 561 -18.49 37.76 -23.95
C GLY A 561 -17.49 37.80 -22.78
N ARG A 562 -17.96 37.82 -21.53
CA ARG A 562 -17.09 37.90 -20.35
C ARG A 562 -16.51 36.52 -20.02
N TRP A 563 -15.18 36.42 -19.93
CA TRP A 563 -14.50 35.22 -19.47
C TRP A 563 -14.63 34.99 -17.95
N HIS A 564 -14.85 33.73 -17.60
CA HIS A 564 -14.90 33.18 -16.24
C HIS A 564 -13.94 31.98 -16.16
N GLU A 565 -13.08 31.95 -15.15
CA GLU A 565 -12.20 30.81 -14.89
C GLU A 565 -12.99 29.65 -14.27
N VAL A 566 -12.74 28.42 -14.70
CA VAL A 566 -13.31 27.21 -14.09
C VAL A 566 -12.22 26.43 -13.36
N GLU A 567 -12.26 26.49 -12.03
CA GLU A 567 -11.24 25.90 -11.16
C GLU A 567 -11.60 24.53 -10.61
N ARG A 568 -12.90 24.28 -10.36
CA ARG A 568 -13.41 23.08 -9.69
C ARG A 568 -13.90 22.05 -10.70
N LEU A 569 -13.62 20.78 -10.41
CA LEU A 569 -13.98 19.66 -11.26
C LEU A 569 -14.15 18.37 -10.46
N THR A 570 -14.81 17.37 -11.04
CA THR A 570 -14.94 16.01 -10.46
C THR A 570 -14.30 14.97 -11.37
N PHE A 571 -13.42 14.13 -10.84
CA PHE A 571 -12.84 12.98 -11.56
C PHE A 571 -13.82 11.78 -11.56
N THR A 572 -14.01 11.10 -12.70
CA THR A 572 -14.75 9.83 -12.77
C THR A 572 -14.12 8.82 -13.74
N THR A 573 -14.55 7.55 -13.65
CA THR A 573 -14.19 6.47 -14.59
C THR A 573 -15.46 5.85 -15.21
N ASP A 574 -15.28 5.10 -16.30
CA ASP A 574 -16.31 4.31 -16.98
C ASP A 574 -16.74 3.03 -16.21
N ASP A 575 -17.67 2.25 -16.80
CA ASP A 575 -18.14 0.96 -16.26
C ASP A 575 -17.00 -0.07 -16.07
N THR A 576 -15.98 -0.06 -16.94
CA THR A 576 -14.78 -0.91 -16.82
C THR A 576 -14.06 -0.67 -15.49
N GLY A 577 -13.92 0.61 -15.12
CA GLY A 577 -13.33 1.02 -13.86
C GLY A 577 -14.25 0.83 -12.65
N ILE A 578 -15.54 1.19 -12.77
CA ILE A 578 -16.54 1.02 -11.70
C ILE A 578 -16.70 -0.45 -11.29
N ARG A 579 -16.61 -1.40 -12.24
CA ARG A 579 -16.59 -2.85 -11.95
C ARG A 579 -15.30 -3.36 -11.31
N ARG A 580 -14.25 -2.53 -11.19
CA ARG A 580 -12.87 -2.91 -10.85
C ARG A 580 -12.30 -4.03 -11.72
N TYR A 581 -12.75 -4.16 -12.97
CA TYR A 581 -12.13 -5.14 -13.91
C TYR A 581 -10.75 -4.64 -14.37
N ARG A 582 -10.61 -3.31 -14.44
CA ARG A 582 -9.36 -2.57 -14.58
C ARG A 582 -9.34 -1.47 -13.53
N THR A 583 -8.15 -1.16 -13.00
CA THR A 583 -7.92 -0.18 -11.92
C THR A 583 -6.73 0.73 -12.21
N ASP A 584 -6.10 0.57 -13.37
CA ASP A 584 -5.10 1.48 -13.91
C ASP A 584 -5.80 2.70 -14.57
N TYR A 585 -6.54 3.43 -13.73
CA TYR A 585 -7.08 4.77 -13.96
C TYR A 585 -6.59 5.72 -12.86
N LEU A 586 -6.24 6.94 -13.23
CA LEU A 586 -5.84 7.98 -12.28
C LEU A 586 -6.23 9.36 -12.84
N GLY A 587 -6.81 10.18 -11.99
CA GLY A 587 -7.01 11.61 -12.25
C GLY A 587 -6.66 12.40 -11.00
N GLY A 588 -6.11 13.59 -11.19
CA GLY A 588 -5.57 14.41 -10.10
C GLY A 588 -5.02 15.72 -10.62
N THR A 589 -4.19 16.38 -9.81
CA THR A 589 -3.45 17.58 -10.23
C THR A 589 -1.94 17.39 -10.04
N LEU A 590 -1.16 17.84 -11.02
CA LEU A 590 0.29 17.92 -10.97
C LEU A 590 0.69 19.40 -11.11
N ASP A 591 1.39 19.96 -10.13
CA ASP A 591 1.73 21.41 -10.06
C ASP A 591 0.52 22.34 -10.31
N GLY A 592 -0.64 21.91 -9.80
CA GLY A 592 -1.93 22.59 -9.94
C GLY A 592 -2.63 22.38 -11.29
N VAL A 593 -2.09 21.58 -12.22
CA VAL A 593 -2.70 21.26 -13.52
C VAL A 593 -3.43 19.91 -13.45
N PRO A 594 -4.73 19.86 -13.79
CA PRO A 594 -5.46 18.60 -13.92
C PRO A 594 -4.84 17.66 -14.97
N PHE A 595 -4.81 16.38 -14.65
CA PHE A 595 -4.40 15.34 -15.59
C PHE A 595 -5.32 14.12 -15.49
N LEU A 596 -5.35 13.35 -16.58
CA LEU A 596 -5.89 11.99 -16.62
C LEU A 596 -4.79 11.06 -17.11
N ARG A 597 -4.72 9.86 -16.53
CA ARG A 597 -3.82 8.77 -16.94
C ARG A 597 -4.59 7.45 -16.90
N ILE A 598 -4.50 6.65 -17.96
CA ILE A 598 -5.14 5.33 -18.05
C ILE A 598 -4.28 4.29 -18.76
N GLY A 599 -4.54 3.02 -18.47
CA GLY A 599 -3.91 1.89 -19.14
C GLY A 599 -2.46 1.64 -18.70
N GLY A 600 -1.87 0.54 -19.20
CA GLY A 600 -0.47 0.22 -18.92
C GLY A 600 -0.21 -0.42 -17.56
N PHE A 601 -1.24 -0.76 -16.78
CA PHE A 601 -1.15 -1.59 -15.58
C PHE A 601 -0.27 -0.98 -14.47
N PHE A 602 -0.36 0.34 -14.27
CA PHE A 602 0.18 0.98 -13.07
C PHE A 602 -0.70 0.69 -11.85
N SER A 603 -0.09 0.55 -10.67
CA SER A 603 -0.78 0.12 -9.44
C SER A 603 -1.49 1.25 -8.67
N THR A 604 -1.16 2.52 -8.95
CA THR A 604 -1.75 3.70 -8.31
C THR A 604 -3.15 3.96 -8.85
N GLU A 605 -4.18 3.73 -8.03
CA GLU A 605 -5.57 3.92 -8.41
C GLU A 605 -6.06 5.33 -8.00
N GLY A 606 -6.82 6.01 -8.86
CA GLY A 606 -7.56 7.23 -8.50
C GLY A 606 -8.89 6.93 -7.78
N GLU A 607 -9.52 7.91 -7.16
CA GLU A 607 -10.82 7.75 -6.46
C GLU A 607 -11.95 8.43 -7.25
N PRO A 608 -12.80 7.69 -7.99
CA PRO A 608 -13.92 8.27 -8.74
C PRO A 608 -14.90 9.00 -7.81
N GLY A 609 -15.31 10.21 -8.19
CA GLY A 609 -16.12 11.11 -7.38
C GLY A 609 -15.31 12.18 -6.63
N THR A 610 -13.98 12.08 -6.57
CA THR A 610 -13.13 13.12 -5.97
C THR A 610 -13.33 14.47 -6.67
N VAL A 611 -13.61 15.49 -5.88
CA VAL A 611 -13.61 16.89 -6.33
C VAL A 611 -12.20 17.45 -6.24
N LEU A 612 -11.66 17.90 -7.37
CA LEU A 612 -10.35 18.53 -7.49
C LEU A 612 -10.50 20.04 -7.66
N THR A 613 -9.40 20.77 -7.49
CA THR A 613 -9.31 22.20 -7.76
C THR A 613 -7.97 22.50 -8.41
N ARG A 614 -7.98 23.12 -9.59
CA ARG A 614 -6.77 23.53 -10.30
C ARG A 614 -6.26 24.88 -9.81
N ARG A 615 -5.02 25.23 -10.20
CA ARG A 615 -4.47 26.57 -9.97
C ARG A 615 -5.26 27.64 -10.74
N SER A 616 -5.46 28.80 -10.12
CA SER A 616 -5.89 30.01 -10.84
C SER A 616 -4.79 30.50 -11.78
N LEU A 617 -5.19 31.08 -12.92
CA LEU A 617 -4.31 31.67 -13.91
C LEU A 617 -4.41 33.20 -13.88
N THR A 618 -3.26 33.86 -14.07
CA THR A 618 -3.14 35.33 -13.97
C THR A 618 -3.71 36.09 -15.18
N SER A 619 -4.18 35.40 -16.21
CA SER A 619 -4.68 35.98 -17.47
C SER A 619 -5.80 35.13 -18.05
N THR A 620 -6.82 35.79 -18.58
CA THR A 620 -7.88 35.17 -19.40
C THR A 620 -7.35 34.77 -20.79
N PRO A 621 -8.07 33.93 -21.54
CA PRO A 621 -7.68 33.54 -22.89
C PRO A 621 -7.53 34.77 -23.81
N SER A 622 -6.42 34.82 -24.56
CA SER A 622 -6.15 35.88 -25.54
C SER A 622 -6.86 35.58 -26.87
N VAL A 623 -8.19 35.54 -26.83
CA VAL A 623 -9.06 35.21 -27.97
C VAL A 623 -10.01 36.38 -28.24
N ASP A 624 -9.94 36.96 -29.43
CA ASP A 624 -10.96 37.89 -29.89
C ASP A 624 -12.15 37.07 -30.43
N LEU A 625 -13.25 37.05 -29.68
CA LEU A 625 -14.44 36.28 -30.02
C LEU A 625 -15.19 36.85 -31.24
N ALA A 626 -14.97 38.11 -31.61
CA ALA A 626 -15.60 38.72 -32.77
C ALA A 626 -14.92 38.27 -34.07
N ASP A 627 -13.58 38.24 -34.11
CA ASP A 627 -12.80 37.83 -35.29
C ASP A 627 -13.09 36.38 -35.73
N LEU A 628 -13.43 35.50 -34.77
CA LEU A 628 -13.72 34.09 -35.04
C LEU A 628 -14.99 33.87 -35.88
N ALA A 629 -15.95 34.81 -35.84
CA ALA A 629 -17.18 34.70 -36.60
C ALA A 629 -16.92 34.75 -38.13
N GLU A 630 -15.88 35.46 -38.54
CA GLU A 630 -15.50 35.71 -39.94
C GLU A 630 -14.49 34.69 -40.50
N LEU A 631 -13.96 33.74 -39.69
CA LEU A 631 -13.00 32.75 -40.15
C LEU A 631 -13.62 31.75 -41.17
N PRO A 632 -13.05 31.60 -42.38
CA PRO A 632 -13.66 30.84 -43.48
C PRO A 632 -13.84 29.33 -43.21
#